data_AF-A0A0F3NM64-F1
#
_entry.id   AF-A0A0F3NM64-F1
#
_cell.length_a   1.000
_cell.length_b   1.000
_cell.length_c   1.000
_cell.angle_alpha   90.00
_cell.angle_beta   90.00
_cell.angle_gamma   90.00
#
_symmetry.space_group_name_H-M   'P 1'
#
loop_
_entity.id
_entity.type
_entity.pdbx_description
1 polymer ?
#
loop_
_entity_poly.entity_id
_entity_poly.type
_entity_poly.pdbx_seq_one_letter_code
_entity_poly.pdbx_strand_id
1 'polypeptide(L)'
;MIIYIVIANKLNQICNNINKSACAYVIDADYQFTNNEINFIGKLLSNKVTQEFFAFVYNNNILNYININSQTPYNMFDIFNVSWSIEKAFLPGVTDNVGNTAANIINEAFNNNFKVQVHTSKIFFGSTAIPDMHYISNTYNPLTEYCKLTYIHNHNVQVKFLGTKVITNLNTTLPSTQNSHYPIPYIKYTDLFTTHKKLQYVHSIDLNVSDDNLMKISKYGINGQGSLNLSLRAMKSIQKYFQKINRHPNDIEIEALAQTWSEHCKHNIFSSPIDEISDGLYKHYIKRATAKINSPICVSVFSDNAGAIVFDDNFIIVDKVETHNSPSALDPFGGAITGILGVNRDIIGFGKGAKPILNSYYFCFAESIKEQLYRDSQCSTPILHPTIIMDEVVRGVNIGGNCSGIPTALGSVYFDNRFYGKPLVFVGTTGIIPRTIQESPSHLKSPMNGDYIVIIGGRTGKDGIHGATFSSNILTENISSTVVQIGDPITQKKLSDAIIKEARDLNLYNAITDNGAGGLSSSIGEMGIKGFIVNLNKVLLKHPYMLPWEIWISESQERMTLAVPPDKYHKLEKIMQKHNVEISIIGEFTNTNKAIVLYDGRVIMDLDIDFLHNGNPVTHLTTQPRKCPLPITQSNINSSIEEDLHNIIQRVNINSKEFISVQYDHEVQGSSVIKPIQGKGRVCGDAIVIRPILSSKKGIVKSHGFGSRYGDVDSYNMAACAIDSAIRNYVAVGGNFDHLALIDNFCWCDSTNPERLWQLKEAARGCYDYAVAFNIPFISGKDSMFNDFKGYDSQGNPIHISSPPSLLISTLGIIDNIEHAVTLDVKAPNDLIYVLGVTYNELGMSEYQAYSNVGEVNIPQVNTKAASTLYKKFYQAINNNIIASSIALNLGGLIVGLIKSLIGGQLGAKIDLSLVPTQNINFNNKLKERIIMFSESQSRILVTINRNNKKQFEKIFQDVPHAVIGTVTSTKSLCITGLTSIAIDDLEVSYKKFSNQQLYKANT
;
A
#
# COMPACT_ATOMS: atom_id res chain seq x y z
N MET A 1 -36.97 -4.22 13.88
CA MET A 1 -36.67 -4.24 15.33
C MET A 1 -35.21 -3.81 15.49
N ILE A 2 -34.92 -2.88 16.41
CA ILE A 2 -33.54 -2.44 16.67
C ILE A 2 -33.10 -2.99 18.02
N ILE A 3 -31.99 -3.72 18.04
CA ILE A 3 -31.38 -4.31 19.23
C ILE A 3 -30.01 -3.65 19.44
N TYR A 4 -29.68 -3.31 20.68
CA TYR A 4 -28.39 -2.74 21.04
C TYR A 4 -27.70 -3.65 22.06
N ILE A 5 -26.52 -4.16 21.69
CA ILE A 5 -25.73 -5.06 22.52
C ILE A 5 -24.41 -4.38 22.84
N VAL A 6 -24.13 -4.18 24.12
CA VAL A 6 -22.89 -3.56 24.62
C VAL A 6 -22.04 -4.65 25.25
N ILE A 7 -20.80 -4.77 24.80
CA ILE A 7 -19.84 -5.76 25.26
C ILE A 7 -18.68 -5.03 25.95
N ALA A 8 -18.51 -5.30 27.24
CA ALA A 8 -17.48 -4.69 28.08
C ALA A 8 -16.54 -5.75 28.64
N ASN A 9 -15.25 -5.42 28.76
CA ASN A 9 -14.29 -6.30 29.44
C ASN A 9 -14.58 -6.34 30.94
N LYS A 10 -14.61 -7.54 31.54
CA LYS A 10 -14.88 -7.73 32.97
C LYS A 10 -13.84 -7.04 33.86
N LEU A 11 -12.58 -6.99 33.42
CA LEU A 11 -11.51 -6.29 34.15
C LEU A 11 -11.73 -4.77 34.23
N ASN A 12 -12.40 -4.16 33.25
CA ASN A 12 -12.70 -2.72 33.25
C ASN A 12 -13.74 -2.33 34.31
N GLN A 13 -14.46 -3.30 34.90
CA GLN A 13 -15.43 -3.01 35.96
C GLN A 13 -14.77 -2.82 37.35
N ILE A 14 -13.50 -3.22 37.52
CA ILE A 14 -12.80 -3.24 38.82
C ILE A 14 -11.97 -1.97 39.07
N CYS A 15 -11.58 -1.21 38.03
CA CYS A 15 -10.71 -0.03 38.16
C CYS A 15 -11.50 1.30 38.09
N ASN A 16 -11.26 2.19 39.06
CA ASN A 16 -11.96 3.49 39.24
C ASN A 16 -11.43 4.66 38.38
N ASN A 17 -10.62 4.40 37.34
CA ASN A 17 -10.02 5.46 36.52
C ASN A 17 -10.56 5.48 35.08
N ILE A 18 -10.38 6.63 34.43
CA ILE A 18 -10.90 7.19 33.16
C ILE A 18 -10.96 6.28 31.91
N ASN A 19 -10.57 5.01 31.97
CA ASN A 19 -10.37 4.16 30.79
C ASN A 19 -11.31 2.94 30.72
N LYS A 20 -12.59 3.08 31.11
CA LYS A 20 -13.58 2.05 30.79
C LYS A 20 -13.96 2.18 29.31
N SER A 21 -13.73 1.13 28.52
CA SER A 21 -14.21 1.05 27.13
C SER A 21 -15.07 -0.19 26.90
N ALA A 22 -16.02 -0.06 25.97
CA ALA A 22 -16.90 -1.12 25.50
C ALA A 22 -17.04 -1.05 23.97
N CYS A 23 -17.41 -2.17 23.36
CA CYS A 23 -17.85 -2.23 21.97
C CYS A 23 -19.36 -2.38 21.96
N ALA A 24 -20.04 -1.62 21.09
CA ALA A 24 -21.48 -1.74 20.91
C ALA A 24 -21.80 -2.27 19.52
N TYR A 25 -22.85 -3.09 19.45
CA TYR A 25 -23.44 -3.63 18.24
C TYR A 25 -24.89 -3.18 18.18
N VAL A 26 -25.23 -2.40 17.17
CA VAL A 26 -26.61 -2.04 16.85
C VAL A 26 -27.08 -2.96 15.73
N ILE A 27 -28.04 -3.83 16.03
CA ILE A 27 -28.60 -4.81 15.09
C ILE A 27 -29.94 -4.28 14.61
N ASP A 28 -30.06 -3.98 13.32
CA ASP A 28 -31.30 -3.65 12.65
C ASP A 28 -31.80 -4.88 11.88
N ALA A 29 -32.99 -5.34 12.23
CA ALA A 29 -33.56 -6.57 11.69
C ALA A 29 -35.03 -6.39 11.31
N ASP A 30 -35.42 -6.92 10.15
CA ASP A 30 -36.82 -7.02 9.73
C ASP A 30 -37.57 -8.16 10.46
N TYR A 31 -36.85 -8.95 11.26
CA TYR A 31 -37.36 -10.01 12.12
C TYR A 31 -37.46 -9.55 13.58
N GLN A 32 -38.51 -10.01 14.29
CA GLN A 32 -38.72 -9.71 15.70
C GLN A 32 -38.17 -10.84 16.58
N PHE A 33 -36.97 -10.66 17.11
CA PHE A 33 -36.33 -11.62 18.00
C PHE A 33 -36.99 -11.69 19.38
N THR A 34 -37.06 -12.90 19.92
CA THR A 34 -37.40 -13.17 21.32
C THR A 34 -36.24 -12.83 22.26
N ASN A 35 -36.53 -12.59 23.55
CA ASN A 35 -35.48 -12.33 24.55
C ASN A 35 -34.43 -13.45 24.63
N ASN A 36 -34.82 -14.71 24.39
CA ASN A 36 -33.90 -15.84 24.38
C ASN A 36 -32.95 -15.79 23.18
N GLU A 37 -33.45 -15.45 22.00
CA GLU A 37 -32.61 -15.28 20.80
C GLU A 37 -31.68 -14.08 20.95
N ILE A 38 -32.13 -12.97 21.53
CA ILE A 38 -31.26 -11.80 21.79
C ILE A 38 -30.14 -12.17 22.79
N ASN A 39 -30.48 -12.88 23.86
CA ASN A 39 -29.48 -13.40 24.81
C ASN A 39 -28.49 -14.36 24.14
N PHE A 40 -28.95 -15.17 23.20
CA PHE A 40 -28.08 -16.05 22.41
C PHE A 40 -27.13 -15.24 21.51
N ILE A 41 -27.63 -14.22 20.80
CA ILE A 41 -26.82 -13.30 20.01
C ILE A 41 -25.76 -12.61 20.87
N GLY A 42 -26.13 -12.09 22.05
CA GLY A 42 -25.18 -11.47 22.98
C GLY A 42 -24.06 -12.43 23.42
N LYS A 43 -24.36 -13.71 23.63
CA LYS A 43 -23.36 -14.75 23.90
C LYS A 43 -22.49 -15.08 22.69
N LEU A 44 -23.02 -15.02 21.47
CA LEU A 44 -22.25 -15.26 20.25
C LEU A 44 -21.22 -14.15 20.01
N LEU A 45 -21.57 -12.90 20.29
CA LEU A 45 -20.71 -11.74 20.03
C LEU A 45 -19.71 -11.44 21.17
N SER A 46 -19.85 -12.09 22.33
CA SER A 46 -19.00 -11.85 23.51
C SER A 46 -18.13 -13.05 23.88
N ASN A 47 -16.94 -12.77 24.44
CA ASN A 47 -16.13 -13.78 25.09
C ASN A 47 -16.57 -13.98 26.54
N LYS A 48 -17.22 -15.12 26.86
CA LYS A 48 -17.72 -15.40 28.23
C LYS A 48 -16.68 -15.33 29.35
N VAL A 49 -15.39 -15.46 29.04
CA VAL A 49 -14.29 -15.44 30.02
C VAL A 49 -13.91 -14.01 30.33
N THR A 50 -13.60 -13.22 29.30
CA THR A 50 -13.02 -11.87 29.45
C THR A 50 -14.05 -10.75 29.39
N GLN A 51 -15.26 -11.02 28.89
CA GLN A 51 -16.27 -10.01 28.59
C GLN A 51 -17.63 -10.35 29.22
N GLU A 52 -18.39 -9.30 29.48
CA GLU A 52 -19.80 -9.33 29.80
C GLU A 52 -20.56 -8.55 28.72
N PHE A 53 -21.78 -9.00 28.40
CA PHE A 53 -22.64 -8.30 27.47
C PHE A 53 -23.92 -7.83 28.16
N PHE A 54 -24.43 -6.69 27.69
CA PHE A 54 -25.69 -6.11 28.08
C PHE A 54 -26.52 -5.91 26.82
N ALA A 55 -27.76 -6.39 26.81
CA ALA A 55 -28.62 -6.34 25.63
C ALA A 55 -29.89 -5.54 25.90
N PHE A 56 -30.26 -4.72 24.91
CA PHE A 56 -31.37 -3.80 25.00
C PHE A 56 -32.16 -3.76 23.68
N VAL A 57 -33.45 -3.47 23.75
CA VAL A 57 -34.32 -3.33 22.57
C VAL A 57 -34.85 -1.91 22.49
N TYR A 58 -34.71 -1.27 21.32
CA TYR A 58 -35.22 0.07 21.10
C TYR A 58 -36.74 0.06 20.94
N ASN A 59 -37.43 0.88 21.73
CA ASN A 59 -38.87 1.06 21.69
C ASN A 59 -39.20 2.43 21.08
N ASN A 60 -39.75 2.42 19.86
CA ASN A 60 -40.10 3.62 19.10
C ASN A 60 -41.16 4.50 19.79
N ASN A 61 -42.01 3.95 20.66
CA ASN A 61 -43.09 4.72 21.30
C ASN A 61 -42.56 5.65 22.40
N ILE A 62 -41.54 5.21 23.11
CA ILE A 62 -40.90 5.97 24.20
C ILE A 62 -39.51 6.48 23.81
N LEU A 63 -39.11 6.26 22.55
CA LEU A 63 -37.82 6.62 21.96
C LEU A 63 -36.63 6.20 22.84
N ASN A 64 -36.70 5.00 23.42
CA ASN A 64 -35.72 4.52 24.40
C ASN A 64 -35.45 3.02 24.30
N TYR A 65 -34.29 2.61 24.81
CA TYR A 65 -33.91 1.21 24.97
C TYR A 65 -34.51 0.61 26.25
N ILE A 66 -34.93 -0.65 26.20
CA ILE A 66 -35.40 -1.43 27.34
C ILE A 66 -34.45 -2.60 27.57
N ASN A 67 -34.00 -2.81 28.81
CA ASN A 67 -33.15 -3.94 29.17
C ASN A 67 -33.96 -5.25 29.10
N ILE A 68 -33.45 -6.23 28.35
CA ILE A 68 -34.19 -7.48 28.12
C ILE A 68 -34.35 -8.33 29.39
N ASN A 69 -33.46 -8.19 30.36
CA ASN A 69 -33.46 -8.97 31.59
C ASN A 69 -34.30 -8.30 32.70
N SER A 70 -34.13 -6.99 32.92
CA SER A 70 -34.85 -6.27 33.99
C SER A 70 -36.18 -5.66 33.54
N GLN A 71 -36.43 -5.55 32.24
CA GLN A 71 -37.59 -4.83 31.66
C GLN A 71 -37.69 -3.36 32.08
N THR A 72 -36.60 -2.79 32.61
CA THR A 72 -36.49 -1.38 32.97
C THR A 72 -35.94 -0.56 31.80
N PRO A 73 -36.22 0.75 31.76
CA PRO A 73 -35.57 1.66 30.82
C PRO A 73 -34.04 1.60 30.91
N TYR A 74 -33.38 1.79 29.78
CA TYR A 74 -31.94 1.79 29.64
C TYR A 74 -31.29 3.01 30.31
N ASN A 75 -30.41 2.76 31.28
CA ASN A 75 -29.51 3.77 31.82
C ASN A 75 -28.07 3.23 31.91
N MET A 76 -27.28 3.52 30.88
CA MET A 76 -25.87 3.11 30.82
C MET A 76 -25.00 3.77 31.90
N PHE A 77 -25.36 4.98 32.34
CA PHE A 77 -24.63 5.70 33.38
C PHE A 77 -24.76 5.02 34.74
N ASP A 78 -25.94 4.51 35.06
CA ASP A 78 -26.16 3.71 36.27
C ASP A 78 -25.44 2.35 36.18
N ILE A 79 -25.55 1.67 35.04
CA ILE A 79 -24.94 0.33 34.83
C ILE A 79 -23.43 0.37 35.00
N PHE A 80 -22.76 1.38 34.44
CA PHE A 80 -21.29 1.48 34.47
C PHE A 80 -20.75 2.43 35.56
N ASN A 81 -21.65 3.09 36.30
CA ASN A 81 -21.37 4.11 37.33
C ASN A 81 -20.49 5.27 36.79
N VAL A 82 -20.99 5.94 35.75
CA VAL A 82 -20.26 6.97 34.97
C VAL A 82 -21.12 8.22 34.76
N SER A 83 -20.50 9.36 34.48
CA SER A 83 -21.18 10.65 34.32
C SER A 83 -21.21 11.16 32.88
N TRP A 84 -20.37 10.59 32.01
CA TRP A 84 -20.34 10.86 30.58
C TRP A 84 -19.87 9.64 29.77
N SER A 85 -20.18 9.65 28.47
CA SER A 85 -19.70 8.68 27.49
C SER A 85 -19.37 9.34 26.16
N ILE A 86 -18.34 8.82 25.49
CA ILE A 86 -17.94 9.17 24.12
C ILE A 86 -18.13 7.90 23.28
N GLU A 87 -19.07 7.92 22.34
CA GLU A 87 -19.29 6.83 21.39
C GLU A 87 -18.81 7.25 20.00
N LYS A 88 -17.84 6.54 19.44
CA LYS A 88 -17.39 6.72 18.06
C LYS A 88 -17.93 5.61 17.17
N ALA A 89 -18.45 5.99 16.00
CA ALA A 89 -19.08 5.07 15.05
C ALA A 89 -18.86 5.56 13.61
N PHE A 90 -18.97 4.66 12.65
CA PHE A 90 -18.80 4.99 11.23
C PHE A 90 -19.94 5.88 10.71
N LEU A 91 -19.61 6.78 9.79
CA LEU A 91 -20.60 7.56 9.05
C LEU A 91 -21.47 6.63 8.18
N PRO A 92 -22.75 6.97 7.94
CA PRO A 92 -23.62 6.16 7.08
C PRO A 92 -23.01 5.95 5.69
N GLY A 93 -22.94 4.69 5.24
CA GLY A 93 -22.38 4.31 3.93
C GLY A 93 -20.90 3.92 3.94
N VAL A 94 -20.16 4.25 5.01
CA VAL A 94 -18.79 3.77 5.22
C VAL A 94 -18.81 2.28 5.57
N THR A 95 -17.83 1.52 5.05
CA THR A 95 -17.72 0.08 5.31
C THR A 95 -17.39 -0.20 6.78
N ASP A 96 -18.24 -0.98 7.46
CA ASP A 96 -18.00 -1.48 8.82
C ASP A 96 -17.69 -2.98 8.79
N ASN A 97 -16.40 -3.33 8.76
CA ASN A 97 -15.95 -4.72 8.68
C ASN A 97 -16.37 -5.56 9.91
N VAL A 98 -16.38 -4.96 11.09
CA VAL A 98 -16.77 -5.67 12.33
C VAL A 98 -18.27 -5.89 12.33
N GLY A 99 -19.05 -4.88 11.94
CA GLY A 99 -20.49 -4.99 11.73
C GLY A 99 -20.86 -6.06 10.70
N ASN A 100 -20.23 -6.03 9.53
CA ASN A 100 -20.44 -7.05 8.49
C ASN A 100 -20.13 -8.47 8.99
N THR A 101 -19.04 -8.63 9.76
CA THR A 101 -18.68 -9.93 10.35
C THR A 101 -19.70 -10.38 11.39
N ALA A 102 -20.12 -9.48 12.28
CA ALA A 102 -21.15 -9.77 13.27
C ALA A 102 -22.50 -10.14 12.62
N ALA A 103 -22.89 -9.44 11.54
CA ALA A 103 -24.07 -9.77 10.76
C ALA A 103 -23.99 -11.19 10.16
N ASN A 104 -22.84 -11.55 9.59
CA ASN A 104 -22.61 -12.91 9.07
C ASN A 104 -22.70 -13.97 10.18
N ILE A 105 -22.07 -13.74 11.34
CA ILE A 105 -22.14 -14.66 12.49
C ILE A 105 -23.60 -14.88 12.92
N ILE A 106 -24.39 -13.81 13.02
CA ILE A 106 -25.81 -13.90 13.38
C ILE A 106 -26.56 -14.69 12.31
N ASN A 107 -26.45 -14.30 11.04
CA ASN A 107 -27.19 -14.97 9.96
C ASN A 107 -26.86 -16.47 9.89
N GLU A 108 -25.59 -16.85 9.99
CA GLU A 108 -25.16 -18.26 9.99
C GLU A 108 -25.69 -19.03 11.20
N ALA A 109 -25.63 -18.44 12.40
CA ALA A 109 -26.15 -19.07 13.62
C ALA A 109 -27.66 -19.37 13.57
N PHE A 110 -28.40 -18.66 12.71
CA PHE A 110 -29.82 -18.86 12.47
C PHE A 110 -30.13 -19.44 11.07
N ASN A 111 -29.18 -20.16 10.47
CA ASN A 111 -29.32 -20.85 9.18
C ASN A 111 -29.75 -19.95 8.00
N ASN A 112 -29.38 -18.67 8.03
CA ASN A 112 -29.73 -17.66 7.02
C ASN A 112 -31.24 -17.48 6.79
N ASN A 113 -32.06 -17.75 7.81
CA ASN A 113 -33.53 -17.62 7.73
C ASN A 113 -34.01 -16.16 7.63
N PHE A 114 -33.17 -15.20 8.01
CA PHE A 114 -33.44 -13.77 7.93
C PHE A 114 -32.14 -13.02 7.68
N LYS A 115 -32.24 -11.73 7.33
CA LYS A 115 -31.10 -10.83 7.18
C LYS A 115 -31.11 -9.79 8.29
N VAL A 116 -29.95 -9.58 8.90
CA VAL A 116 -29.69 -8.47 9.81
C VAL A 116 -28.65 -7.52 9.22
N GLN A 117 -28.76 -6.24 9.58
CA GLN A 117 -27.67 -5.27 9.44
C GLN A 117 -27.11 -5.00 10.83
N VAL A 118 -25.78 -4.90 10.94
CA VAL A 118 -25.12 -4.62 12.21
C VAL A 118 -24.18 -3.45 12.03
N HIS A 119 -24.31 -2.46 12.91
CA HIS A 119 -23.42 -1.32 13.01
C HIS A 119 -22.65 -1.39 14.31
N THR A 120 -21.36 -1.09 14.26
CA THR A 120 -20.49 -1.14 15.43
C THR A 120 -20.05 0.25 15.85
N SER A 121 -19.83 0.38 17.15
CA SER A 121 -19.27 1.56 17.75
C SER A 121 -18.32 1.20 18.89
N LYS A 122 -17.43 2.12 19.22
CA LYS A 122 -16.58 2.03 20.41
C LYS A 122 -17.00 3.11 21.39
N ILE A 123 -17.29 2.71 22.62
CA ILE A 123 -17.71 3.60 23.69
C ILE A 123 -16.59 3.74 24.70
N PHE A 124 -16.31 4.97 25.11
CA PHE A 124 -15.43 5.32 26.22
C PHE A 124 -16.28 5.97 27.31
N PHE A 125 -16.01 5.64 28.56
CA PHE A 125 -16.76 6.16 29.70
C PHE A 125 -15.83 6.86 30.69
N GLY A 126 -16.37 7.85 31.39
CA GLY A 126 -15.70 8.40 32.55
C GLY A 126 -16.65 8.98 33.59
N SER A 127 -16.12 9.07 34.80
CA SER A 127 -16.82 9.58 35.99
C SER A 127 -16.23 10.92 36.48
N THR A 128 -15.14 11.37 35.86
CA THR A 128 -14.42 12.63 36.16
C THR A 128 -14.87 13.76 35.23
N ALA A 129 -14.11 14.87 35.19
CA ALA A 129 -14.34 15.96 34.22
C ALA A 129 -14.46 15.42 32.79
N ILE A 130 -15.39 16.02 32.02
CA ILE A 130 -15.59 15.72 30.60
C ILE A 130 -14.29 16.07 29.86
N PRO A 131 -13.79 15.19 28.97
CA PRO A 131 -12.59 15.48 28.18
C PRO A 131 -12.77 16.77 27.36
N ASP A 132 -11.70 17.53 27.21
CA ASP A 132 -11.73 18.74 26.38
C ASP A 132 -11.94 18.39 24.89
N MET A 133 -12.32 19.39 24.11
CA MET A 133 -12.60 19.21 22.69
C MET A 133 -11.38 18.78 21.88
N HIS A 134 -10.16 19.13 22.33
CA HIS A 134 -8.92 18.74 21.67
C HIS A 134 -8.66 17.24 21.84
N TYR A 135 -8.92 16.69 23.03
CA TYR A 135 -8.90 15.25 23.25
C TYR A 135 -9.93 14.56 22.36
N ILE A 136 -11.18 15.03 22.35
CA ILE A 136 -12.24 14.37 21.59
C ILE A 136 -11.95 14.41 20.08
N SER A 137 -11.48 15.54 19.53
CA SER A 137 -11.12 15.64 18.11
C SER A 137 -10.01 14.68 17.69
N ASN A 138 -9.15 14.26 18.62
CA ASN A 138 -8.08 13.30 18.37
C ASN A 138 -8.51 11.83 18.56
N THR A 139 -9.77 11.56 18.95
CA THR A 139 -10.25 10.19 19.25
C THR A 139 -10.96 9.49 18.08
N TYR A 140 -11.33 10.22 17.03
CA TYR A 140 -12.04 9.71 15.87
C TYR A 140 -11.57 10.40 14.57
N ASN A 141 -11.75 9.73 13.43
CA ASN A 141 -11.47 10.30 12.12
C ASN A 141 -12.76 10.94 11.55
N PRO A 142 -12.87 12.28 11.44
CA PRO A 142 -14.09 12.94 10.99
C PRO A 142 -14.43 12.69 9.50
N LEU A 143 -13.51 12.11 8.71
CA LEU A 143 -13.78 11.73 7.31
C LEU A 143 -14.57 10.44 7.20
N THR A 144 -14.44 9.53 8.18
CA THR A 144 -15.05 8.18 8.14
C THR A 144 -15.96 7.89 9.33
N GLU A 145 -15.79 8.62 10.43
CA GLU A 145 -16.45 8.40 11.71
C GLU A 145 -17.16 9.68 12.18
N TYR A 146 -18.17 9.52 13.03
CA TYR A 146 -18.70 10.57 13.89
C TYR A 146 -18.47 10.20 15.35
N CYS A 147 -18.51 11.22 16.21
CA CYS A 147 -18.41 11.04 17.65
C CYS A 147 -19.68 11.58 18.32
N LYS A 148 -20.24 10.83 19.27
CA LYS A 148 -21.39 11.19 20.08
C LYS A 148 -20.97 11.28 21.54
N LEU A 149 -20.93 12.50 22.08
CA LEU A 149 -20.70 12.79 23.48
C LEU A 149 -22.04 12.89 24.20
N THR A 150 -22.25 12.04 25.20
CA THR A 150 -23.42 12.08 26.09
C THR A 150 -22.97 12.41 27.51
N TYR A 151 -23.60 13.39 28.18
CA TYR A 151 -23.28 13.74 29.57
C TYR A 151 -24.47 14.37 30.31
N ILE A 152 -24.43 14.35 31.64
CA ILE A 152 -25.44 15.02 32.49
C ILE A 152 -24.98 16.44 32.85
N HIS A 153 -25.86 17.42 32.67
CA HIS A 153 -25.62 18.80 33.09
C HIS A 153 -26.94 19.47 33.54
N ASN A 154 -26.96 20.04 34.75
CA ASN A 154 -28.13 20.71 35.34
C ASN A 154 -29.43 19.88 35.26
N HIS A 155 -29.39 18.60 35.65
CA HIS A 155 -30.53 17.68 35.54
C HIS A 155 -31.09 17.53 34.11
N ASN A 156 -30.27 17.75 33.08
CA ASN A 156 -30.59 17.46 31.70
C ASN A 156 -29.51 16.56 31.10
N VAL A 157 -29.90 15.76 30.12
CA VAL A 157 -28.99 14.92 29.33
C VAL A 157 -28.63 15.69 28.08
N GLN A 158 -27.34 15.89 27.88
CA GLN A 158 -26.78 16.55 26.71
C GLN A 158 -26.27 15.49 25.75
N VAL A 159 -26.74 15.50 24.50
CA VAL A 159 -26.24 14.63 23.43
C VAL A 159 -25.64 15.52 22.34
N LYS A 160 -24.32 15.53 22.26
CA LYS A 160 -23.55 16.30 21.29
C LYS A 160 -22.91 15.38 20.26
N PHE A 161 -23.32 15.52 19.01
CA PHE A 161 -22.69 14.94 17.85
C PHE A 161 -21.57 15.85 17.34
N LEU A 162 -20.44 15.23 17.04
CA LEU A 162 -19.21 15.83 16.55
C LEU A 162 -18.86 15.15 15.23
N GLY A 163 -18.51 15.96 14.23
CA GLY A 163 -18.24 15.50 12.87
C GLY A 163 -18.50 16.63 11.88
N THR A 164 -19.06 16.30 10.72
CA THR A 164 -19.44 17.31 9.72
C THR A 164 -20.54 18.25 10.22
N LYS A 165 -20.72 19.40 9.55
CA LYS A 165 -21.77 20.37 9.91
C LYS A 165 -23.17 19.75 9.94
N VAL A 166 -23.45 18.80 9.04
CA VAL A 166 -24.73 18.08 9.00
C VAL A 166 -24.90 17.20 10.25
N ILE A 167 -23.83 16.56 10.71
CA ILE A 167 -23.81 15.74 11.93
C ILE A 167 -24.07 16.61 13.16
N THR A 168 -23.45 17.80 13.25
CA THR A 168 -23.64 18.70 14.41
C THR A 168 -25.07 19.23 14.53
N ASN A 169 -25.86 19.23 13.45
CA ASN A 169 -27.27 19.62 13.50
C ASN A 169 -28.14 18.60 14.27
N LEU A 170 -27.62 17.41 14.57
CA LEU A 170 -28.31 16.39 15.37
C LEU A 170 -28.18 16.61 16.89
N ASN A 171 -27.46 17.66 17.31
CA ASN A 171 -27.30 17.99 18.73
C ASN A 171 -28.64 18.21 19.41
N THR A 172 -28.83 17.60 20.58
CA THR A 172 -30.09 17.69 21.32
C THR A 172 -29.88 17.75 22.84
N THR A 173 -30.84 18.35 23.53
CA THR A 173 -30.93 18.41 25.00
C THR A 173 -32.23 17.76 25.43
N LEU A 174 -32.15 16.82 26.36
CA LEU A 174 -33.30 16.07 26.87
C LEU A 174 -33.46 16.31 28.38
N PRO A 175 -34.69 16.44 28.91
CA PRO A 175 -34.94 16.48 30.36
C PRO A 175 -34.47 15.20 31.06
N SER A 176 -33.91 15.26 32.27
CA SER A 176 -33.56 14.04 33.03
C SER A 176 -34.78 13.16 33.38
N THR A 177 -35.99 13.72 33.35
CA THR A 177 -37.25 13.00 33.54
C THR A 177 -37.68 12.21 32.31
N GLN A 178 -37.09 12.47 31.13
CA GLN A 178 -37.19 11.57 29.99
C GLN A 178 -36.15 10.46 30.16
N ASN A 179 -36.62 9.21 30.24
CA ASN A 179 -35.76 8.05 30.45
C ASN A 179 -34.78 7.76 29.29
N SER A 180 -34.80 8.54 28.19
CA SER A 180 -33.97 8.29 27.01
C SER A 180 -32.69 9.11 27.03
N HIS A 181 -31.57 8.46 27.33
CA HIS A 181 -30.23 9.07 27.25
C HIS A 181 -29.61 8.96 25.84
N TYR A 182 -30.26 8.22 24.92
CA TYR A 182 -29.74 7.86 23.60
C TYR A 182 -30.88 7.87 22.56
N PRO A 183 -31.36 9.06 22.14
CA PRO A 183 -32.55 9.19 21.31
C PRO A 183 -32.38 8.60 19.90
N ILE A 184 -31.14 8.65 19.39
CA ILE A 184 -30.74 8.11 18.09
C ILE A 184 -29.88 6.87 18.33
N PRO A 185 -30.40 5.66 18.03
CA PRO A 185 -29.67 4.38 18.09
C PRO A 185 -28.32 4.42 17.41
N TYR A 186 -28.33 4.87 16.15
CA TYR A 186 -27.19 5.06 15.26
C TYR A 186 -27.65 6.05 14.18
N ILE A 187 -26.71 6.73 13.54
CA ILE A 187 -27.07 7.66 12.46
C ILE A 187 -27.39 6.84 11.20
N LYS A 188 -28.58 7.03 10.64
CA LYS A 188 -28.97 6.52 9.32
C LYS A 188 -28.70 7.56 8.26
N TYR A 189 -28.57 7.11 7.01
CA TYR A 189 -28.45 8.04 5.86
C TYR A 189 -29.64 9.01 5.80
N THR A 190 -30.85 8.54 6.09
CA THR A 190 -32.08 9.35 6.12
C THR A 190 -32.08 10.43 7.21
N ASP A 191 -31.29 10.26 8.28
CA ASP A 191 -31.19 11.25 9.35
C ASP A 191 -30.36 12.46 8.91
N LEU A 192 -29.44 12.27 7.96
CA LEU A 192 -28.58 13.31 7.41
C LEU A 192 -29.18 13.97 6.16
N PHE A 193 -29.98 13.23 5.40
CA PHE A 193 -30.47 13.64 4.09
C PHE A 193 -32.00 13.46 4.00
N THR A 194 -32.75 14.45 4.51
CA THR A 194 -34.22 14.39 4.71
C THR A 194 -35.04 14.64 3.44
N THR A 195 -34.45 15.10 2.34
CA THR A 195 -35.18 15.43 1.10
C THR A 195 -35.27 14.25 0.13
N HIS A 196 -36.39 13.52 0.19
CA HIS A 196 -36.84 12.54 -0.80
C HIS A 196 -37.28 13.19 -2.12
N LYS A 197 -36.46 14.04 -2.75
CA LYS A 197 -36.73 14.40 -4.14
C LYS A 197 -36.20 13.27 -5.02
N LYS A 198 -37.10 12.65 -5.79
CA LYS A 198 -36.73 11.93 -7.02
C LYS A 198 -35.87 12.88 -7.84
N LEU A 199 -34.55 12.79 -7.67
CA LEU A 199 -33.61 13.61 -8.41
C LEU A 199 -33.74 13.20 -9.86
N GLN A 200 -33.87 14.17 -10.76
CA GLN A 200 -33.74 13.86 -12.18
C GLN A 200 -32.23 13.63 -12.41
N TYR A 201 -31.87 12.37 -12.65
CA TYR A 201 -30.56 11.79 -12.32
C TYR A 201 -29.42 12.04 -13.32
N VAL A 202 -29.67 12.66 -14.47
CA VAL A 202 -28.68 12.83 -15.55
C VAL A 202 -28.75 14.25 -16.07
N HIS A 203 -27.61 14.95 -16.07
CA HIS A 203 -27.51 16.31 -16.55
C HIS A 203 -26.89 16.36 -17.95
N SER A 204 -27.61 16.97 -18.90
CA SER A 204 -27.06 17.37 -20.20
C SER A 204 -26.25 18.66 -20.03
N ILE A 205 -24.98 18.65 -20.44
CA ILE A 205 -24.03 19.74 -20.20
C ILE A 205 -23.72 20.48 -21.49
N ASP A 206 -23.97 21.79 -21.53
CA ASP A 206 -23.57 22.60 -22.67
C ASP A 206 -22.07 22.94 -22.60
N LEU A 207 -21.29 22.31 -23.48
CA LEU A 207 -19.88 22.63 -23.66
C LEU A 207 -19.61 23.69 -24.73
N ASN A 208 -20.62 24.25 -25.41
CA ASN A 208 -20.44 25.34 -26.39
C ASN A 208 -20.23 26.70 -25.71
N VAL A 209 -19.27 26.74 -24.80
CA VAL A 209 -18.92 27.89 -23.96
C VAL A 209 -17.48 28.34 -24.24
N SER A 210 -17.09 29.48 -23.69
CA SER A 210 -15.72 29.99 -23.79
C SER A 210 -14.70 29.09 -23.08
N ASP A 211 -13.43 29.23 -23.45
CA ASP A 211 -12.30 28.54 -22.82
C ASP A 211 -12.28 28.72 -21.29
N ASP A 212 -12.56 29.93 -20.80
CA ASP A 212 -12.63 30.23 -19.37
C ASP A 212 -13.72 29.42 -18.66
N ASN A 213 -14.87 29.25 -19.32
CA ASN A 213 -15.97 28.46 -18.77
C ASN A 213 -15.69 26.96 -18.85
N LEU A 214 -15.03 26.47 -19.90
CA LEU A 214 -14.53 25.08 -19.93
C LEU A 214 -13.56 24.80 -18.77
N MET A 215 -12.66 25.74 -18.49
CA MET A 215 -11.73 25.59 -17.36
C MET A 215 -12.42 25.69 -15.99
N LYS A 216 -13.49 26.49 -15.86
CA LYS A 216 -14.32 26.47 -14.65
C LYS A 216 -15.00 25.11 -14.46
N ILE A 217 -15.58 24.53 -15.51
CA ILE A 217 -16.17 23.18 -15.46
C ILE A 217 -15.10 22.15 -15.07
N SER A 218 -13.92 22.21 -15.69
CA SER A 218 -12.82 21.30 -15.36
C SER A 218 -12.39 21.39 -13.89
N LYS A 219 -12.22 22.61 -13.36
CA LYS A 219 -11.71 22.88 -12.01
C LYS A 219 -12.72 22.61 -10.90
N TYR A 220 -13.98 22.98 -11.12
CA TYR A 220 -15.02 22.90 -10.09
C TYR A 220 -15.97 21.73 -10.27
N GLY A 221 -15.85 21.02 -11.40
CA GLY A 221 -16.78 19.95 -11.76
C GLY A 221 -18.09 20.45 -12.34
N ILE A 222 -18.92 19.48 -12.65
CA ILE A 222 -20.30 19.72 -13.07
C ILE A 222 -21.11 20.14 -11.85
N ASN A 223 -21.72 21.33 -11.88
CA ASN A 223 -22.52 21.88 -10.78
C ASN A 223 -21.78 21.96 -9.42
N GLY A 224 -20.45 22.05 -9.42
CA GLY A 224 -19.65 22.09 -8.19
C GLY A 224 -19.43 20.72 -7.52
N GLN A 225 -19.69 19.61 -8.21
CA GLN A 225 -19.67 18.26 -7.64
C GLN A 225 -18.29 17.58 -7.60
N GLY A 226 -17.20 18.31 -7.84
CA GLY A 226 -15.83 17.79 -7.72
C GLY A 226 -15.01 17.95 -9.00
N SER A 227 -13.70 18.17 -8.88
CA SER A 227 -12.86 18.53 -10.02
C SER A 227 -12.66 17.37 -11.01
N LEU A 228 -12.83 17.67 -12.30
CA LEU A 228 -12.51 16.76 -13.40
C LEU A 228 -11.00 16.73 -13.70
N ASN A 229 -10.28 17.81 -13.35
CA ASN A 229 -8.83 17.96 -13.58
C ASN A 229 -8.37 17.74 -15.03
N LEU A 230 -9.22 18.06 -16.00
CA LEU A 230 -8.90 17.99 -17.42
C LEU A 230 -8.20 19.26 -17.90
N SER A 231 -7.16 19.11 -18.74
CA SER A 231 -6.51 20.26 -19.39
C SER A 231 -7.46 20.98 -20.35
N LEU A 232 -7.19 22.25 -20.67
CA LEU A 232 -7.97 22.99 -21.68
C LEU A 232 -8.00 22.25 -23.03
N ARG A 233 -6.88 21.62 -23.41
CA ARG A 233 -6.81 20.84 -24.66
C ARG A 233 -7.76 19.64 -24.61
N ALA A 234 -7.79 18.91 -23.49
CA ALA A 234 -8.71 17.80 -23.29
C ALA A 234 -10.16 18.28 -23.35
N MET A 235 -10.51 19.33 -22.61
CA MET A 235 -11.86 19.92 -22.63
C MET A 235 -12.30 20.34 -24.04
N LYS A 236 -11.39 20.94 -24.82
CA LYS A 236 -11.65 21.27 -26.23
C LYS A 236 -11.82 20.04 -27.13
N SER A 237 -11.10 18.95 -26.85
CA SER A 237 -11.28 17.69 -27.57
C SER A 237 -12.70 17.12 -27.34
N ILE A 238 -13.15 17.12 -26.08
CA ILE A 238 -14.51 16.75 -25.69
C ILE A 238 -15.54 17.64 -26.39
N GLN A 239 -15.39 18.97 -26.27
CA GLN A 239 -16.27 19.93 -26.94
C GLN A 239 -16.41 19.64 -28.44
N LYS A 240 -15.29 19.48 -29.16
CA LYS A 240 -15.28 19.22 -30.61
C LYS A 240 -15.94 17.90 -30.99
N TYR A 241 -15.72 16.84 -30.20
CA TYR A 241 -16.35 15.55 -30.44
C TYR A 241 -17.86 15.66 -30.35
N PHE A 242 -18.39 16.26 -29.28
CA PHE A 242 -19.83 16.42 -29.07
C PHE A 242 -20.48 17.38 -30.09
N GLN A 243 -19.76 18.42 -30.53
CA GLN A 243 -20.17 19.25 -31.66
C GLN A 243 -20.29 18.43 -32.95
N LYS A 244 -19.31 17.56 -33.25
CA LYS A 244 -19.30 16.72 -34.45
C LYS A 244 -20.49 15.76 -34.51
N ILE A 245 -20.90 15.21 -33.37
CA ILE A 245 -22.04 14.29 -33.27
C ILE A 245 -23.38 15.00 -32.98
N ASN A 246 -23.41 16.35 -33.02
CA ASN A 246 -24.59 17.19 -32.88
C ASN A 246 -25.44 16.93 -31.62
N ARG A 247 -24.80 16.71 -30.46
CA ARG A 247 -25.50 16.63 -29.17
C ARG A 247 -24.64 17.13 -28.02
N HIS A 248 -25.27 17.50 -26.92
CA HIS A 248 -24.57 17.76 -25.67
C HIS A 248 -24.14 16.45 -25.00
N PRO A 249 -22.98 16.43 -24.30
CA PRO A 249 -22.64 15.34 -23.41
C PRO A 249 -23.56 15.28 -22.20
N ASN A 250 -23.77 14.07 -21.69
CA ASN A 250 -24.27 13.88 -20.33
C ASN A 250 -23.12 13.94 -19.32
N ASP A 251 -23.44 14.26 -18.07
CA ASP A 251 -22.50 14.27 -16.95
C ASP A 251 -21.65 12.99 -16.84
N ILE A 252 -22.27 11.82 -16.91
CA ILE A 252 -21.59 10.51 -16.88
C ILE A 252 -20.55 10.35 -17.99
N GLU A 253 -20.74 10.97 -19.16
CA GLU A 253 -19.79 10.89 -20.27
C GLU A 253 -18.55 11.73 -20.00
N ILE A 254 -18.73 12.94 -19.44
CA ILE A 254 -17.61 13.81 -19.06
C ILE A 254 -16.85 13.18 -17.88
N GLU A 255 -17.56 12.65 -16.89
CA GLU A 255 -16.96 11.97 -15.73
C GLU A 255 -16.17 10.72 -16.17
N ALA A 256 -16.72 9.89 -17.06
CA ALA A 256 -16.02 8.74 -17.63
C ALA A 256 -14.72 9.18 -18.35
N LEU A 257 -14.80 10.19 -19.21
CA LEU A 257 -13.63 10.74 -19.91
C LEU A 257 -12.59 11.33 -18.94
N ALA A 258 -13.03 12.02 -17.89
CA ALA A 258 -12.15 12.59 -16.88
C ALA A 258 -11.35 11.51 -16.13
N GLN A 259 -12.00 10.42 -15.71
CA GLN A 259 -11.32 9.30 -15.07
C GLN A 259 -10.39 8.59 -16.06
N THR A 260 -10.90 8.23 -17.25
CA THR A 260 -10.13 7.51 -18.26
C THR A 260 -8.95 8.30 -18.79
N TRP A 261 -8.99 9.64 -18.82
CA TRP A 261 -7.89 10.49 -19.32
C TRP A 261 -6.98 11.06 -18.22
N SER A 262 -7.27 10.75 -16.96
CA SER A 262 -6.46 11.16 -15.81
C SER A 262 -5.01 10.65 -15.90
N GLU A 263 -4.08 11.33 -15.22
CA GLU A 263 -2.68 10.87 -15.16
C GLU A 263 -2.57 9.48 -14.57
N HIS A 264 -3.36 9.20 -13.52
CA HIS A 264 -3.36 7.92 -12.83
C HIS A 264 -3.75 6.73 -13.73
N CYS A 265 -4.62 6.93 -14.72
CA CYS A 265 -5.10 5.86 -15.60
C CYS A 265 -4.35 5.78 -16.94
N LYS A 266 -3.96 6.93 -17.54
CA LYS A 266 -3.30 6.96 -18.86
C LYS A 266 -1.80 7.13 -18.80
N HIS A 267 -1.23 7.45 -17.64
CA HIS A 267 0.21 7.68 -17.47
C HIS A 267 0.71 8.71 -18.50
N ASN A 268 0.01 9.84 -18.62
CA ASN A 268 0.24 10.77 -19.72
C ASN A 268 1.67 11.30 -19.70
N ILE A 269 2.27 11.58 -18.54
CA ILE A 269 3.66 12.05 -18.45
C ILE A 269 4.62 10.97 -18.96
N PHE A 270 4.47 9.74 -18.47
CA PHE A 270 5.33 8.62 -18.86
C PHE A 270 5.18 8.21 -20.34
N SER A 271 4.00 8.46 -20.93
CA SER A 271 3.66 8.12 -22.31
C SER A 271 3.80 9.28 -23.29
N SER A 272 3.96 10.52 -22.81
CA SER A 272 4.05 11.71 -23.66
C SER A 272 5.43 11.84 -24.32
N PRO A 273 5.50 12.33 -25.56
CA PRO A 273 6.76 12.73 -26.18
C PRO A 273 7.53 13.71 -25.30
N ILE A 274 8.84 13.54 -25.18
CA ILE A 274 9.71 14.35 -24.35
C ILE A 274 11.06 14.59 -25.03
N ASP A 275 11.40 15.85 -25.28
CA ASP A 275 12.58 16.25 -26.05
C ASP A 275 12.71 15.48 -27.39
N GLU A 276 13.78 14.70 -27.57
CA GLU A 276 14.04 13.84 -28.73
C GLU A 276 13.27 12.50 -28.72
N ILE A 277 12.59 12.16 -27.63
CA ILE A 277 11.89 10.88 -27.46
C ILE A 277 10.43 11.05 -27.89
N SER A 278 10.07 10.49 -29.04
CA SER A 278 8.73 10.66 -29.62
C SER A 278 7.66 9.69 -29.10
N ASP A 279 8.06 8.57 -28.50
CA ASP A 279 7.17 7.48 -28.07
C ASP A 279 6.94 7.41 -26.55
N GLY A 280 7.50 8.38 -25.81
CA GLY A 280 7.41 8.49 -24.35
C GLY A 280 8.38 7.61 -23.57
N LEU A 281 8.71 8.00 -22.33
CA LEU A 281 9.70 7.32 -21.49
C LEU A 281 9.36 5.85 -21.25
N TYR A 282 8.08 5.52 -21.07
CA TYR A 282 7.63 4.16 -20.82
C TYR A 282 7.99 3.20 -21.96
N LYS A 283 7.59 3.52 -23.19
CA LYS A 283 7.88 2.68 -24.36
C LYS A 283 9.37 2.69 -24.66
N HIS A 284 9.98 3.87 -24.60
CA HIS A 284 11.36 4.10 -24.98
C HIS A 284 12.38 3.41 -24.07
N TYR A 285 12.17 3.45 -22.74
CA TYR A 285 13.15 2.94 -21.78
C TYR A 285 12.70 1.65 -21.10
N ILE A 286 11.45 1.53 -20.65
CA ILE A 286 11.02 0.35 -19.89
C ILE A 286 10.63 -0.80 -20.82
N LYS A 287 9.64 -0.59 -21.70
CA LYS A 287 9.15 -1.64 -22.61
C LYS A 287 10.23 -2.09 -23.60
N ARG A 288 11.02 -1.15 -24.12
CA ARG A 288 12.13 -1.45 -25.05
C ARG A 288 13.24 -2.25 -24.38
N ALA A 289 13.55 -2.02 -23.09
CA ALA A 289 14.56 -2.83 -22.39
C ALA A 289 14.16 -4.30 -22.40
N THR A 290 12.93 -4.61 -21.96
CA THR A 290 12.38 -5.97 -21.95
C THR A 290 12.33 -6.59 -23.34
N ALA A 291 11.87 -5.84 -24.35
CA ALA A 291 11.84 -6.32 -25.72
C ALA A 291 13.24 -6.62 -26.29
N LYS A 292 14.24 -5.81 -25.94
CA LYS A 292 15.63 -6.01 -26.36
C LYS A 292 16.29 -7.22 -25.69
N ILE A 293 16.00 -7.41 -24.40
CA ILE A 293 16.49 -8.56 -23.62
C ILE A 293 15.84 -9.85 -24.12
N ASN A 294 14.55 -9.82 -24.44
CA ASN A 294 13.78 -10.95 -24.99
C ASN A 294 14.00 -12.25 -24.18
N SER A 295 13.88 -12.14 -22.86
CA SER A 295 14.18 -13.27 -21.97
C SER A 295 13.14 -14.38 -22.11
N PRO A 296 13.55 -15.65 -22.22
CA PRO A 296 12.62 -16.78 -22.36
C PRO A 296 11.80 -17.06 -21.10
N ILE A 297 12.15 -16.47 -19.96
CA ILE A 297 11.38 -16.64 -18.72
C ILE A 297 10.12 -15.78 -18.70
N CYS A 298 10.04 -14.71 -19.51
CA CYS A 298 8.89 -13.81 -19.54
C CYS A 298 7.67 -14.49 -20.18
N VAL A 299 6.51 -14.43 -19.50
CA VAL A 299 5.26 -15.04 -19.97
C VAL A 299 4.23 -13.98 -20.34
N SER A 300 4.00 -13.01 -19.46
CA SER A 300 3.12 -11.86 -19.72
C SER A 300 3.81 -10.62 -19.18
N VAL A 301 4.00 -9.62 -20.05
CA VAL A 301 4.67 -8.37 -19.72
C VAL A 301 3.87 -7.22 -20.30
N PHE A 302 3.50 -6.26 -19.45
CA PHE A 302 2.84 -5.01 -19.88
C PHE A 302 1.52 -5.17 -20.66
N SER A 303 0.80 -6.27 -20.42
CA SER A 303 -0.42 -6.64 -21.15
C SER A 303 -1.56 -7.10 -20.25
N ASP A 304 -1.36 -7.07 -18.95
CA ASP A 304 -2.31 -7.50 -17.92
C ASP A 304 -2.06 -6.65 -16.64
N ASN A 305 -2.85 -6.85 -15.59
CA ASN A 305 -2.80 -6.11 -14.32
C ASN A 305 -1.45 -6.29 -13.60
N ALA A 306 -0.72 -7.36 -13.92
CA ALA A 306 0.57 -7.73 -13.35
C ALA A 306 1.52 -8.34 -14.39
N GLY A 307 2.79 -8.49 -14.03
CA GLY A 307 3.80 -9.15 -14.86
C GLY A 307 4.04 -10.58 -14.40
N ALA A 308 4.39 -11.48 -15.32
CA ALA A 308 4.63 -12.89 -14.98
C ALA A 308 5.86 -13.50 -15.66
N ILE A 309 6.54 -14.37 -14.92
CA ILE A 309 7.63 -15.20 -15.40
C ILE A 309 7.39 -16.69 -15.11
N VAL A 310 8.07 -17.56 -15.82
CA VAL A 310 8.06 -19.00 -15.59
C VAL A 310 8.56 -19.29 -14.18
N PHE A 311 7.86 -20.15 -13.43
CA PHE A 311 8.38 -20.74 -12.19
C PHE A 311 8.98 -22.11 -12.49
N ASP A 312 8.21 -22.97 -13.15
CA ASP A 312 8.63 -24.28 -13.64
C ASP A 312 7.77 -24.73 -14.85
N ASP A 313 7.79 -26.02 -15.16
CA ASP A 313 7.03 -26.60 -16.28
C ASP A 313 5.51 -26.56 -16.06
N ASN A 314 5.04 -26.38 -14.83
CA ASN A 314 3.63 -26.47 -14.46
C ASN A 314 3.05 -25.11 -14.02
N PHE A 315 3.87 -24.19 -13.52
CA PHE A 315 3.42 -22.93 -12.92
C PHE A 315 4.19 -21.72 -13.45
N ILE A 316 3.52 -20.57 -13.39
CA ILE A 316 4.11 -19.24 -13.53
C ILE A 316 3.92 -18.46 -12.24
N ILE A 317 4.85 -17.55 -11.97
CA ILE A 317 4.78 -16.62 -10.86
C ILE A 317 4.54 -15.22 -11.39
N VAL A 318 3.74 -14.48 -10.64
CA VAL A 318 3.16 -13.21 -11.05
C VAL A 318 3.48 -12.19 -9.97
N ASP A 319 3.81 -10.95 -10.31
CA ASP A 319 4.05 -9.93 -9.30
C ASP A 319 3.64 -8.54 -9.79
N LYS A 320 3.16 -7.74 -8.84
CA LYS A 320 2.75 -6.37 -9.03
C LYS A 320 3.09 -5.58 -7.77
N VAL A 321 3.49 -4.33 -7.97
CA VAL A 321 3.67 -3.34 -6.92
C VAL A 321 2.91 -2.10 -7.36
N GLU A 322 2.21 -1.49 -6.42
CA GLU A 322 1.37 -0.30 -6.57
C GLU A 322 1.74 0.74 -5.50
N THR A 323 1.21 1.95 -5.67
CA THR A 323 1.41 3.07 -4.73
C THR A 323 0.08 3.66 -4.27
N HIS A 324 0.00 4.11 -3.02
CA HIS A 324 -1.24 4.70 -2.48
C HIS A 324 -1.00 6.01 -1.70
N ASN A 325 -0.16 6.88 -2.26
CA ASN A 325 0.44 8.04 -1.57
C ASN A 325 -0.57 9.11 -1.13
N SER A 326 -1.38 9.66 -2.05
CA SER A 326 -2.30 10.76 -1.74
C SER A 326 -3.38 10.38 -0.73
N PRO A 327 -4.05 9.22 -0.86
CA PRO A 327 -5.05 8.84 0.13
C PRO A 327 -4.41 8.55 1.49
N SER A 328 -3.21 7.95 1.53
CA SER A 328 -2.50 7.74 2.79
C SER A 328 -2.02 9.04 3.46
N ALA A 329 -1.96 10.17 2.74
CA ALA A 329 -1.71 11.50 3.31
C ALA A 329 -2.96 12.11 3.97
N LEU A 330 -4.16 11.62 3.61
CA LEU A 330 -5.45 12.13 4.08
C LEU A 330 -6.04 11.24 5.18
N ASP A 331 -6.19 9.96 4.87
CA ASP A 331 -6.59 8.90 5.78
C ASP A 331 -5.56 7.77 5.68
N PRO A 332 -4.52 7.77 6.54
CA PRO A 332 -3.41 6.87 6.40
C PRO A 332 -3.81 5.39 6.52
N PHE A 333 -4.78 5.08 7.38
CA PHE A 333 -5.30 3.73 7.53
C PHE A 333 -6.09 3.28 6.31
N GLY A 334 -7.12 4.04 5.91
CA GLY A 334 -7.94 3.74 4.74
C GLY A 334 -7.11 3.63 3.47
N GLY A 335 -6.21 4.59 3.24
CA GLY A 335 -5.32 4.58 2.08
C GLY A 335 -4.40 3.36 2.05
N ALA A 336 -3.82 2.96 3.18
CA ALA A 336 -2.92 1.81 3.22
C ALA A 336 -3.65 0.46 3.06
N ILE A 337 -4.82 0.29 3.70
CA ILE A 337 -5.59 -0.94 3.58
C ILE A 337 -6.14 -1.11 2.15
N THR A 338 -6.63 -0.04 1.51
CA THR A 338 -7.08 -0.13 0.12
C THR A 338 -5.93 -0.33 -0.85
N GLY A 339 -4.74 0.22 -0.55
CA GLY A 339 -3.53 -0.07 -1.31
C GLY A 339 -3.22 -1.56 -1.36
N ILE A 340 -3.05 -2.21 -0.19
CA ILE A 340 -2.66 -3.63 -0.16
C ILE A 340 -3.76 -4.54 -0.71
N LEU A 341 -5.03 -4.22 -0.46
CA LEU A 341 -6.15 -4.98 -1.00
C LEU A 341 -6.32 -4.74 -2.50
N GLY A 342 -6.02 -3.55 -3.02
CA GLY A 342 -6.01 -3.26 -4.45
C GLY A 342 -5.01 -4.16 -5.19
N VAL A 343 -3.75 -4.17 -4.76
CA VAL A 343 -2.72 -5.00 -5.42
C VAL A 343 -2.94 -6.51 -5.25
N ASN A 344 -3.61 -6.94 -4.16
CA ASN A 344 -4.09 -8.32 -4.07
C ASN A 344 -5.10 -8.64 -5.20
N ARG A 345 -6.00 -7.69 -5.54
CA ARG A 345 -6.96 -7.87 -6.65
C ARG A 345 -6.28 -7.86 -8.01
N ASP A 346 -5.22 -7.08 -8.21
CA ASP A 346 -4.43 -7.15 -9.46
C ASP A 346 -3.93 -8.57 -9.72
N ILE A 347 -3.44 -9.25 -8.69
CA ILE A 347 -2.98 -10.64 -8.79
C ILE A 347 -4.14 -11.62 -9.00
N ILE A 348 -5.29 -11.42 -8.34
CA ILE A 348 -6.50 -12.22 -8.61
C ILE A 348 -7.03 -11.94 -10.03
N GLY A 349 -6.81 -10.74 -10.57
CA GLY A 349 -7.21 -10.31 -11.91
C GLY A 349 -6.26 -10.77 -13.01
N PHE A 350 -5.02 -11.14 -12.68
CA PHE A 350 -4.04 -11.58 -13.68
C PHE A 350 -4.46 -12.88 -14.39
N GLY A 351 -4.46 -12.87 -15.72
CA GLY A 351 -4.87 -14.00 -16.55
C GLY A 351 -6.28 -14.48 -16.19
N LYS A 352 -6.43 -15.80 -15.99
CA LYS A 352 -7.66 -16.40 -15.48
C LYS A 352 -7.74 -16.39 -13.96
N GLY A 353 -6.78 -15.80 -13.25
CA GLY A 353 -6.77 -15.62 -11.81
C GLY A 353 -5.61 -16.33 -11.11
N ALA A 354 -4.61 -15.56 -10.67
CA ALA A 354 -3.49 -16.07 -9.90
C ALA A 354 -3.79 -16.05 -8.41
N LYS A 355 -3.27 -17.05 -7.69
CA LYS A 355 -3.41 -17.16 -6.23
C LYS A 355 -2.39 -16.23 -5.57
N PRO A 356 -2.80 -15.22 -4.77
CA PRO A 356 -1.86 -14.47 -3.94
C PRO A 356 -1.16 -15.37 -2.92
N ILE A 357 0.16 -15.27 -2.84
CA ILE A 357 1.01 -16.11 -1.97
C ILE A 357 1.97 -15.32 -1.08
N LEU A 358 2.21 -14.04 -1.39
CA LEU A 358 3.10 -13.18 -0.63
C LEU A 358 2.75 -11.71 -0.86
N ASN A 359 2.74 -10.95 0.21
CA ASN A 359 2.66 -9.50 0.20
C ASN A 359 4.01 -8.87 0.58
N SER A 360 4.26 -7.69 0.05
CA SER A 360 5.42 -6.87 0.33
C SER A 360 5.07 -5.41 0.52
N TYR A 361 5.92 -4.66 1.22
CA TYR A 361 5.73 -3.22 1.47
C TYR A 361 7.04 -2.44 1.42
N TYR A 362 6.96 -1.17 1.06
CA TYR A 362 8.05 -0.21 1.26
C TYR A 362 7.42 1.13 1.61
N PHE A 363 7.84 1.77 2.70
CA PHE A 363 7.25 3.02 3.15
C PHE A 363 8.26 4.16 3.17
N CYS A 364 7.81 5.37 2.86
CA CYS A 364 8.59 6.59 3.00
C CYS A 364 7.85 7.59 3.89
N PHE A 365 8.46 7.97 5.02
CA PHE A 365 7.86 8.88 5.99
C PHE A 365 8.80 10.03 6.36
N ALA A 366 8.24 11.10 6.90
CA ALA A 366 9.03 12.06 7.66
C ALA A 366 9.35 11.50 9.05
N GLU A 367 10.57 11.73 9.52
CA GLU A 367 10.99 11.33 10.87
C GLU A 367 10.47 12.31 11.92
N SER A 368 10.59 13.60 11.63
CA SER A 368 10.24 14.69 12.54
C SER A 368 9.70 15.90 11.79
N ILE A 369 8.96 16.74 12.50
CA ILE A 369 8.42 18.00 11.99
C ILE A 369 9.10 19.16 12.69
N LYS A 370 9.41 20.23 11.95
CA LYS A 370 9.90 21.48 12.54
C LYS A 370 8.76 22.32 13.09
N GLU A 371 7.63 22.31 12.38
CA GLU A 371 6.42 23.02 12.73
C GLU A 371 5.18 22.28 12.19
N GLN A 372 4.01 22.64 12.73
CA GLN A 372 2.73 22.16 12.24
C GLN A 372 2.40 22.86 10.92
N LEU A 373 1.99 22.08 9.92
CA LEU A 373 1.55 22.59 8.62
C LEU A 373 0.04 22.48 8.48
N TYR A 374 -0.51 23.32 7.62
CA TYR A 374 -1.93 23.46 7.36
C TYR A 374 -2.23 23.38 5.87
N ARG A 375 -3.45 22.95 5.53
CA ARG A 375 -3.91 22.87 4.14
C ARG A 375 -4.41 24.23 3.64
N ASP A 376 -4.94 25.05 4.53
CA ASP A 376 -5.55 26.35 4.24
C ASP A 376 -4.83 27.51 4.90
N SER A 377 -4.94 28.69 4.28
CA SER A 377 -4.28 29.91 4.75
C SER A 377 -4.83 30.44 6.08
N GLN A 378 -5.99 29.95 6.54
CA GLN A 378 -6.58 30.33 7.83
C GLN A 378 -6.12 29.41 8.97
N CYS A 379 -5.23 28.46 8.69
CA CYS A 379 -4.70 27.49 9.64
C CYS A 379 -5.80 26.68 10.36
N SER A 380 -6.91 26.38 9.67
CA SER A 380 -8.05 25.67 10.23
C SER A 380 -7.96 24.14 10.07
N THR A 381 -7.21 23.68 9.06
CA THR A 381 -7.07 22.26 8.68
C THR A 381 -5.61 21.81 8.78
N PRO A 382 -5.16 21.30 9.94
CA PRO A 382 -3.78 20.83 10.10
C PRO A 382 -3.52 19.53 9.31
N ILE A 383 -2.27 19.32 8.87
CA ILE A 383 -1.79 18.03 8.36
C ILE A 383 -1.56 17.07 9.55
N LEU A 384 -1.80 15.78 9.32
CA LEU A 384 -1.53 14.73 10.31
C LEU A 384 -0.04 14.66 10.65
N HIS A 385 0.25 14.41 11.94
CA HIS A 385 1.62 14.20 12.40
C HIS A 385 2.23 12.94 11.74
N PRO A 386 3.52 12.94 11.34
CA PRO A 386 4.13 11.80 10.66
C PRO A 386 4.05 10.47 11.41
N THR A 387 4.11 10.51 12.75
CA THR A 387 3.93 9.31 13.58
C THR A 387 2.52 8.72 13.44
N ILE A 388 1.48 9.55 13.39
CA ILE A 388 0.10 9.08 13.16
C ILE A 388 -0.01 8.45 11.77
N ILE A 389 0.59 9.10 10.75
CA ILE A 389 0.63 8.57 9.38
C ILE A 389 1.31 7.20 9.35
N MET A 390 2.49 7.07 9.97
CA MET A 390 3.24 5.81 10.01
C MET A 390 2.45 4.70 10.71
N ASP A 391 1.93 4.98 11.92
CA ASP A 391 1.22 3.97 12.73
C ASP A 391 -0.04 3.47 12.01
N GLU A 392 -0.81 4.38 11.43
CA GLU A 392 -2.05 4.04 10.73
C GLU A 392 -1.80 3.38 9.36
N VAL A 393 -0.74 3.73 8.63
CA VAL A 393 -0.31 3.02 7.42
C VAL A 393 0.10 1.58 7.75
N VAL A 394 0.95 1.41 8.78
CA VAL A 394 1.38 0.08 9.25
C VAL A 394 0.16 -0.75 9.66
N ARG A 395 -0.78 -0.16 10.41
CA ARG A 395 -2.02 -0.81 10.82
C ARG A 395 -2.92 -1.18 9.63
N GLY A 396 -3.03 -0.33 8.61
CA GLY A 396 -3.81 -0.59 7.40
C GLY A 396 -3.29 -1.80 6.62
N VAL A 397 -1.97 -1.84 6.37
CA VAL A 397 -1.34 -2.99 5.68
C VAL A 397 -1.41 -4.26 6.55
N ASN A 398 -1.25 -4.14 7.87
CA ASN A 398 -1.40 -5.25 8.82
C ASN A 398 -2.75 -5.96 8.63
N ILE A 399 -3.84 -5.20 8.79
CA ILE A 399 -5.20 -5.73 8.75
C ILE A 399 -5.50 -6.28 7.36
N GLY A 400 -5.13 -5.56 6.31
CA GLY A 400 -5.33 -5.99 4.93
C GLY A 400 -4.65 -7.33 4.62
N GLY A 401 -3.36 -7.49 4.96
CA GLY A 401 -2.62 -8.73 4.74
C GLY A 401 -3.09 -9.89 5.62
N ASN A 402 -3.13 -9.66 6.94
CA ASN A 402 -3.44 -10.70 7.93
C ASN A 402 -4.86 -11.26 7.74
N CYS A 403 -5.88 -10.40 7.60
CA CYS A 403 -7.26 -10.85 7.43
C CYS A 403 -7.51 -11.46 6.04
N SER A 404 -6.72 -11.12 5.03
CA SER A 404 -6.76 -11.78 3.71
C SER A 404 -6.08 -13.15 3.71
N GLY A 405 -5.33 -13.50 4.77
CA GLY A 405 -4.58 -14.75 4.86
C GLY A 405 -3.44 -14.85 3.83
N ILE A 406 -2.79 -13.72 3.54
CA ILE A 406 -1.64 -13.61 2.66
C ILE A 406 -0.45 -13.13 3.50
N PRO A 407 0.68 -13.85 3.54
CA PRO A 407 1.79 -13.47 4.39
C PRO A 407 2.45 -12.19 3.87
N THR A 408 2.63 -11.18 4.71
CA THR A 408 3.35 -9.94 4.39
C THR A 408 4.78 -10.03 4.90
N ALA A 409 5.64 -10.72 4.13
CA ALA A 409 6.94 -11.17 4.62
C ALA A 409 8.15 -10.34 4.15
N LEU A 410 7.99 -9.40 3.22
CA LEU A 410 9.09 -8.56 2.73
C LEU A 410 8.74 -7.09 2.88
N GLY A 411 9.62 -6.30 3.50
CA GLY A 411 9.50 -4.86 3.41
C GLY A 411 10.45 -4.07 4.27
N SER A 412 10.45 -2.75 4.06
CA SER A 412 11.30 -1.82 4.78
C SER A 412 10.68 -0.42 4.81
N VAL A 413 11.34 0.51 5.47
CA VAL A 413 10.93 1.91 5.59
C VAL A 413 12.14 2.83 5.47
N TYR A 414 11.94 3.95 4.78
CA TYR A 414 12.91 4.99 4.56
C TYR A 414 12.37 6.33 5.08
N PHE A 415 13.23 7.11 5.73
CA PHE A 415 12.88 8.38 6.34
C PHE A 415 13.61 9.54 5.67
N ASP A 416 12.82 10.55 5.29
CA ASP A 416 13.27 11.87 4.85
C ASP A 416 12.15 12.88 5.17
N ASN A 417 12.48 13.99 5.83
CA ASN A 417 11.47 14.96 6.27
C ASN A 417 10.72 15.64 5.10
N ARG A 418 11.22 15.52 3.86
CA ARG A 418 10.51 15.96 2.65
C ARG A 418 9.25 15.15 2.34
N PHE A 419 9.05 13.99 2.99
CA PHE A 419 7.81 13.20 2.90
C PHE A 419 6.70 13.65 3.87
N TYR A 420 6.89 14.74 4.64
CA TYR A 420 5.91 15.19 5.64
C TYR A 420 4.55 15.55 5.00
N GLY A 421 4.56 16.29 3.90
CA GLY A 421 3.32 16.69 3.24
C GLY A 421 2.61 15.57 2.48
N LYS A 422 3.36 14.53 2.07
CA LYS A 422 2.85 13.38 1.34
C LYS A 422 3.78 12.17 1.54
N PRO A 423 3.38 11.13 2.29
CA PRO A 423 4.16 9.90 2.43
C PRO A 423 4.16 9.12 1.11
N LEU A 424 5.14 8.24 0.93
CA LEU A 424 5.08 7.23 -0.13
C LEU A 424 4.74 5.87 0.48
N VAL A 425 3.72 5.22 -0.07
CA VAL A 425 3.22 3.93 0.42
C VAL A 425 3.24 2.96 -0.76
N PHE A 426 4.29 2.14 -0.83
CA PHE A 426 4.40 1.06 -1.80
C PHE A 426 3.92 -0.25 -1.19
N VAL A 427 3.08 -0.97 -1.93
CA VAL A 427 2.54 -2.26 -1.54
C VAL A 427 2.57 -3.18 -2.75
N GLY A 428 2.92 -4.44 -2.54
CA GLY A 428 3.04 -5.41 -3.63
C GLY A 428 2.52 -6.78 -3.25
N THR A 429 2.12 -7.54 -4.26
CA THR A 429 1.62 -8.91 -4.09
C THR A 429 2.20 -9.80 -5.18
N THR A 430 2.74 -10.94 -4.75
CA THR A 430 3.18 -12.02 -5.61
C THR A 430 2.13 -13.12 -5.63
N GLY A 431 1.86 -13.65 -6.82
CA GLY A 431 0.94 -14.75 -7.06
C GLY A 431 1.56 -15.95 -7.78
N ILE A 432 0.82 -17.05 -7.80
CA ILE A 432 1.14 -18.25 -8.58
C ILE A 432 -0.11 -18.74 -9.33
N ILE A 433 0.07 -19.20 -10.56
CA ILE A 433 -1.01 -19.74 -11.40
C ILE A 433 -0.47 -20.93 -12.24
N PRO A 434 -1.27 -21.99 -12.44
CA PRO A 434 -0.90 -23.06 -13.38
C PRO A 434 -0.62 -22.50 -14.77
N ARG A 435 0.29 -23.06 -15.55
CA ARG A 435 0.58 -22.60 -16.92
C ARG A 435 -0.62 -22.75 -17.85
N THR A 436 -1.41 -23.79 -17.65
CA THR A 436 -2.59 -24.11 -18.45
C THR A 436 -3.80 -24.44 -17.59
N ILE A 437 -4.98 -24.04 -18.06
CA ILE A 437 -6.29 -24.42 -17.52
C ILE A 437 -7.07 -25.05 -18.67
N GLN A 438 -7.47 -26.32 -18.53
CA GLN A 438 -8.11 -27.09 -19.62
C GLN A 438 -7.32 -26.97 -20.94
N GLU A 439 -6.01 -27.24 -20.89
CA GLU A 439 -5.08 -27.19 -22.03
C GLU A 439 -4.84 -25.79 -22.64
N SER A 440 -5.58 -24.76 -22.22
CA SER A 440 -5.41 -23.39 -22.68
C SER A 440 -4.44 -22.62 -21.78
N PRO A 441 -3.55 -21.75 -22.31
CA PRO A 441 -2.68 -20.94 -21.48
C PRO A 441 -3.46 -20.06 -20.50
N SER A 442 -3.13 -20.16 -19.22
CA SER A 442 -3.90 -19.52 -18.14
C SER A 442 -3.73 -17.99 -18.07
N HIS A 443 -2.66 -17.46 -18.65
CA HIS A 443 -2.36 -16.03 -18.68
C HIS A 443 -3.14 -15.30 -19.79
N LEU A 444 -3.80 -16.02 -20.69
CA LEU A 444 -4.61 -15.42 -21.74
C LEU A 444 -6.04 -15.20 -21.25
N LYS A 445 -6.49 -13.94 -21.31
CA LYS A 445 -7.86 -13.52 -20.97
C LYS A 445 -8.37 -12.52 -22.00
N SER A 446 -9.62 -12.64 -22.43
CA SER A 446 -10.27 -11.65 -23.29
C SER A 446 -11.79 -11.83 -23.27
N PRO A 447 -12.59 -10.76 -23.17
CA PRO A 447 -14.03 -10.84 -23.35
C PRO A 447 -14.42 -11.23 -24.78
N MET A 448 -15.48 -12.02 -24.91
CA MET A 448 -16.08 -12.39 -26.19
C MET A 448 -17.39 -11.63 -26.41
N ASN A 449 -17.79 -11.46 -27.67
CA ASN A 449 -19.08 -10.88 -28.01
C ASN A 449 -20.22 -11.76 -27.46
N GLY A 450 -21.14 -11.16 -26.71
CA GLY A 450 -22.24 -11.86 -26.04
C GLY A 450 -21.91 -12.42 -24.65
N ASP A 451 -20.67 -12.28 -24.17
CA ASP A 451 -20.37 -12.57 -22.77
C ASP A 451 -21.12 -11.61 -21.86
N TYR A 452 -21.68 -12.12 -20.77
CA TYR A 452 -22.25 -11.30 -19.71
C TYR A 452 -21.16 -10.51 -18.99
N ILE A 453 -21.46 -9.26 -18.70
CA ILE A 453 -20.70 -8.42 -17.77
C ILE A 453 -21.22 -8.72 -16.37
N VAL A 454 -20.41 -9.39 -15.57
CA VAL A 454 -20.77 -9.84 -14.22
C VAL A 454 -19.87 -9.14 -13.19
N ILE A 455 -20.48 -8.53 -12.18
CA ILE A 455 -19.75 -8.00 -11.02
C ILE A 455 -19.86 -9.03 -9.89
N ILE A 456 -18.74 -9.25 -9.19
CA ILE A 456 -18.69 -10.02 -7.94
C ILE A 456 -18.06 -9.20 -6.81
N GLY A 457 -18.40 -9.53 -5.57
CA GLY A 457 -17.76 -8.99 -4.37
C GLY A 457 -18.57 -7.88 -3.68
N GLY A 458 -17.92 -6.77 -3.35
CA GLY A 458 -18.50 -5.66 -2.57
C GLY A 458 -19.60 -4.88 -3.28
N ARG A 459 -20.44 -4.18 -2.51
CA ARG A 459 -21.47 -3.26 -3.04
C ARG A 459 -20.90 -1.89 -3.39
N THR A 460 -21.54 -1.23 -4.35
CA THR A 460 -21.15 0.10 -4.85
C THR A 460 -21.72 1.21 -3.96
N GLY A 461 -20.86 2.13 -3.51
CA GLY A 461 -21.18 3.28 -2.68
C GLY A 461 -20.45 4.53 -3.15
N LYS A 462 -20.59 5.65 -2.42
CA LYS A 462 -19.88 6.92 -2.71
C LYS A 462 -18.42 6.89 -2.23
N ASP A 463 -17.74 5.78 -2.47
CA ASP A 463 -16.36 5.54 -2.08
C ASP A 463 -15.43 5.95 -3.24
N GLY A 464 -14.43 6.78 -2.95
CA GLY A 464 -13.40 7.18 -3.90
C GLY A 464 -13.89 7.96 -5.12
N ILE A 465 -15.04 8.62 -5.05
CA ILE A 465 -15.51 9.46 -6.15
C ILE A 465 -14.46 10.54 -6.42
N HIS A 466 -14.00 10.61 -7.67
CA HIS A 466 -12.88 11.46 -8.13
C HIS A 466 -11.50 11.10 -7.55
N GLY A 467 -11.29 9.86 -7.08
CA GLY A 467 -10.00 9.39 -6.55
C GLY A 467 -8.86 9.44 -7.56
N ALA A 468 -9.07 8.95 -8.79
CA ALA A 468 -8.05 8.99 -9.85
C ALA A 468 -7.71 10.43 -10.28
N THR A 469 -8.71 11.30 -10.42
CA THR A 469 -8.47 12.72 -10.76
C THR A 469 -7.80 13.47 -9.61
N PHE A 470 -8.11 13.13 -8.36
CA PHE A 470 -7.48 13.71 -7.16
C PHE A 470 -6.01 13.30 -7.02
N SER A 471 -5.69 12.01 -7.21
CA SER A 471 -4.31 11.50 -7.12
C SER A 471 -3.39 12.05 -8.22
N SER A 472 -3.97 12.50 -9.34
CA SER A 472 -3.29 13.11 -10.48
C SER A 472 -2.88 14.59 -10.27
N ASN A 473 -2.98 15.12 -9.05
CA ASN A 473 -2.69 16.52 -8.74
C ASN A 473 -1.95 16.71 -7.41
N ILE A 474 -1.41 17.92 -7.23
CA ILE A 474 -0.81 18.37 -5.97
C ILE A 474 -1.92 18.52 -4.92
N LEU A 475 -1.65 18.07 -3.69
CA LEU A 475 -2.58 18.20 -2.55
C LEU A 475 -2.84 19.69 -2.23
N THR A 476 -4.11 20.14 -2.25
CA THR A 476 -4.55 21.54 -2.02
C THR A 476 -5.83 21.63 -1.16
N GLU A 477 -6.35 22.85 -0.94
CA GLU A 477 -7.36 23.26 0.06
C GLU A 477 -8.75 22.56 0.01
N ASN A 478 -9.25 22.09 -1.14
CA ASN A 478 -10.63 21.58 -1.27
C ASN A 478 -10.66 20.05 -1.42
N ILE A 479 -10.73 19.32 -0.30
CA ILE A 479 -10.81 17.85 -0.30
C ILE A 479 -12.24 17.41 0.02
N SER A 480 -12.85 16.63 -0.88
CA SER A 480 -14.14 15.97 -0.62
C SER A 480 -13.96 14.79 0.34
N SER A 481 -14.87 14.61 1.28
CA SER A 481 -14.90 13.45 2.19
C SER A 481 -15.13 12.11 1.47
N THR A 482 -15.59 12.14 0.21
CA THR A 482 -15.82 10.94 -0.63
C THR A 482 -14.53 10.27 -1.11
N VAL A 483 -13.36 10.90 -0.93
CA VAL A 483 -12.08 10.36 -1.40
C VAL A 483 -11.58 9.20 -0.50
N VAL A 484 -12.06 9.13 0.74
CA VAL A 484 -11.60 8.15 1.73
C VAL A 484 -12.42 6.86 1.65
N GLN A 485 -11.74 5.72 1.77
CA GLN A 485 -12.31 4.39 1.57
C GLN A 485 -11.82 3.43 2.67
N ILE A 486 -12.67 2.51 3.11
CA ILE A 486 -12.27 1.41 4.00
C ILE A 486 -12.49 0.10 3.24
N GLY A 487 -11.41 -0.65 3.03
CA GLY A 487 -11.46 -1.97 2.40
C GLY A 487 -11.89 -3.08 3.36
N ASP A 488 -12.44 -4.15 2.80
CA ASP A 488 -12.95 -5.35 3.49
C ASP A 488 -12.12 -6.61 3.12
N PRO A 489 -11.05 -6.92 3.88
CA PRO A 489 -10.19 -8.06 3.58
C PRO A 489 -10.91 -9.42 3.62
N ILE A 490 -11.99 -9.55 4.41
CA ILE A 490 -12.73 -10.81 4.53
C ILE A 490 -13.56 -11.06 3.27
N THR A 491 -14.22 -10.01 2.74
CA THR A 491 -14.91 -10.08 1.46
C THR A 491 -13.94 -10.42 0.33
N GLN A 492 -12.77 -9.78 0.29
CA GLN A 492 -11.72 -10.15 -0.66
C GLN A 492 -11.30 -11.61 -0.53
N LYS A 493 -11.12 -12.12 0.69
CA LYS A 493 -10.75 -13.52 0.92
C LYS A 493 -11.79 -14.50 0.38
N LYS A 494 -13.08 -14.28 0.67
CA LYS A 494 -14.18 -15.10 0.16
C LYS A 494 -14.21 -15.10 -1.37
N LEU A 495 -14.07 -13.92 -1.98
CA LEU A 495 -14.01 -13.74 -3.42
C LEU A 495 -12.80 -14.46 -4.05
N SER A 496 -11.62 -14.30 -3.45
CA SER A 496 -10.39 -14.95 -3.90
C SER A 496 -10.53 -16.47 -3.86
N ASP A 497 -11.06 -17.02 -2.77
CA ASP A 497 -11.26 -18.47 -2.63
C ASP A 497 -12.28 -19.01 -3.65
N ALA A 498 -13.40 -18.30 -3.90
CA ALA A 498 -14.39 -18.68 -4.89
C ALA A 498 -13.80 -18.76 -6.31
N ILE A 499 -12.97 -17.79 -6.66
CA ILE A 499 -12.31 -17.71 -7.97
C ILE A 499 -11.22 -18.78 -8.09
N ILE A 500 -10.27 -18.78 -7.16
CA ILE A 500 -9.00 -19.51 -7.28
C ILE A 500 -9.15 -21.01 -6.97
N LYS A 501 -10.05 -21.40 -6.08
CA LYS A 501 -10.24 -22.81 -5.69
C LYS A 501 -11.26 -23.55 -6.56
N GLU A 502 -12.14 -22.84 -7.26
CA GLU A 502 -13.25 -23.48 -7.99
C GLU A 502 -13.49 -22.87 -9.37
N ALA A 503 -13.86 -21.58 -9.47
CA ALA A 503 -14.38 -21.03 -10.73
C ALA A 503 -13.35 -21.02 -11.87
N ARG A 504 -12.08 -20.70 -11.56
CA ARG A 504 -10.97 -20.69 -12.53
C ARG A 504 -10.74 -22.07 -13.13
N ASP A 505 -10.58 -23.09 -12.30
CA ASP A 505 -10.18 -24.44 -12.74
C ASP A 505 -11.29 -25.13 -13.54
N LEU A 506 -12.54 -24.71 -13.32
CA LEU A 506 -13.72 -25.09 -14.10
C LEU A 506 -13.90 -24.26 -15.38
N ASN A 507 -13.02 -23.28 -15.63
CA ASN A 507 -13.02 -22.38 -16.79
C ASN A 507 -14.37 -21.67 -17.01
N LEU A 508 -14.91 -21.06 -15.94
CA LEU A 508 -16.26 -20.49 -15.93
C LEU A 508 -16.40 -19.09 -16.55
N TYR A 509 -15.28 -18.42 -16.89
CA TYR A 509 -15.27 -17.08 -17.44
C TYR A 509 -14.13 -16.89 -18.45
N ASN A 510 -14.33 -15.95 -19.37
CA ASN A 510 -13.39 -15.61 -20.44
C ASN A 510 -12.35 -14.57 -20.02
N ALA A 511 -12.72 -13.65 -19.13
CA ALA A 511 -11.82 -12.67 -18.56
C ALA A 511 -12.27 -12.23 -17.17
N ILE A 512 -11.32 -11.72 -16.38
CA ILE A 512 -11.52 -11.14 -15.06
C ILE A 512 -10.58 -9.94 -14.91
N THR A 513 -11.04 -8.88 -14.25
CA THR A 513 -10.20 -7.73 -13.86
C THR A 513 -10.70 -7.13 -12.55
N ASP A 514 -9.83 -6.41 -11.85
CA ASP A 514 -10.19 -5.69 -10.64
C ASP A 514 -11.01 -4.42 -10.94
N ASN A 515 -11.74 -3.96 -9.94
CA ASN A 515 -12.32 -2.62 -9.92
C ASN A 515 -11.47 -1.73 -9.00
N GLY A 516 -10.59 -0.93 -9.60
CA GLY A 516 -9.74 0.06 -8.93
C GLY A 516 -10.17 1.50 -9.25
N ALA A 517 -9.19 2.32 -9.64
CA ALA A 517 -9.39 3.71 -10.03
C ALA A 517 -10.38 3.84 -11.20
N GLY A 518 -11.32 4.78 -11.10
CA GLY A 518 -12.39 4.95 -12.09
C GLY A 518 -13.45 3.84 -12.12
N GLY A 519 -13.38 2.84 -11.23
CA GLY A 519 -14.48 1.93 -10.96
C GLY A 519 -14.94 1.06 -12.13
N LEU A 520 -16.26 1.06 -12.37
CA LEU A 520 -16.87 0.32 -13.48
C LEU A 520 -16.50 0.94 -14.83
N SER A 521 -16.37 2.26 -14.89
CA SER A 521 -15.93 2.97 -16.09
C SER A 521 -14.58 2.49 -16.61
N SER A 522 -13.62 2.27 -15.71
CA SER A 522 -12.28 1.80 -16.09
C SER A 522 -12.31 0.31 -16.45
N SER A 523 -12.69 -0.54 -15.51
CA SER A 523 -12.69 -2.00 -15.70
C SER A 523 -13.48 -2.47 -16.94
N ILE A 524 -14.71 -1.99 -17.13
CA ILE A 524 -15.54 -2.36 -18.29
C ILE A 524 -15.04 -1.66 -19.55
N GLY A 525 -14.55 -0.42 -19.44
CA GLY A 525 -13.96 0.32 -20.57
C GLY A 525 -12.71 -0.36 -21.14
N GLU A 526 -11.84 -0.87 -20.27
CA GLU A 526 -10.60 -1.58 -20.62
C GLU A 526 -10.87 -3.01 -21.13
N MET A 527 -11.84 -3.72 -20.56
CA MET A 527 -12.25 -5.03 -21.06
C MET A 527 -13.00 -4.91 -22.39
N GLY A 528 -13.88 -3.92 -22.50
CA GLY A 528 -14.83 -3.73 -23.60
C GLY A 528 -14.30 -2.91 -24.76
N ILE A 529 -13.04 -3.10 -25.17
CA ILE A 529 -12.42 -2.36 -26.30
C ILE A 529 -13.14 -2.55 -27.65
N LYS A 530 -14.07 -3.51 -27.74
CA LYS A 530 -14.94 -3.75 -28.91
C LYS A 530 -16.38 -3.28 -28.72
N GLY A 531 -16.74 -2.80 -27.53
CA GLY A 531 -18.07 -2.33 -27.18
C GLY A 531 -18.68 -3.06 -25.98
N PHE A 532 -19.66 -2.42 -25.34
CA PHE A 532 -20.41 -2.96 -24.22
C PHE A 532 -21.76 -2.25 -24.04
N ILE A 533 -22.70 -2.95 -23.41
CA ILE A 533 -23.98 -2.39 -22.96
C ILE A 533 -24.14 -2.71 -21.47
N VAL A 534 -24.26 -1.68 -20.62
CA VAL A 534 -24.42 -1.82 -19.17
C VAL A 534 -25.75 -1.22 -18.72
N ASN A 535 -26.41 -1.83 -17.74
CA ASN A 535 -27.58 -1.30 -17.05
C ASN A 535 -27.28 -1.08 -15.56
N LEU A 536 -27.21 0.18 -15.14
CA LEU A 536 -26.82 0.55 -13.78
C LEU A 536 -27.87 0.17 -12.73
N ASN A 537 -29.14 -0.05 -13.10
CA ASN A 537 -30.16 -0.52 -12.16
C ASN A 537 -29.86 -1.92 -11.59
N LYS A 538 -28.99 -2.69 -12.26
CA LYS A 538 -28.60 -4.03 -11.82
C LYS A 538 -27.37 -4.03 -10.90
N VAL A 539 -26.73 -2.87 -10.69
CA VAL A 539 -25.58 -2.76 -9.79
C VAL A 539 -26.07 -2.80 -8.35
N LEU A 540 -25.43 -3.63 -7.52
CA LEU A 540 -25.75 -3.71 -6.09
C LEU A 540 -25.17 -2.48 -5.37
N LEU A 541 -26.03 -1.73 -4.68
CA LEU A 541 -25.68 -0.47 -4.02
C LEU A 541 -25.63 -0.61 -2.50
N LYS A 542 -24.72 0.13 -1.84
CA LYS A 542 -24.70 0.31 -0.39
C LYS A 542 -25.90 1.12 0.11
N HIS A 543 -26.35 2.09 -0.70
CA HIS A 543 -27.53 2.90 -0.44
C HIS A 543 -28.27 3.25 -1.73
N PRO A 544 -29.60 3.42 -1.71
CA PRO A 544 -30.40 3.59 -2.94
C PRO A 544 -30.26 4.97 -3.59
N TYR A 545 -29.63 5.95 -2.93
CA TYR A 545 -29.60 7.35 -3.38
C TYR A 545 -28.29 7.76 -4.08
N MET A 546 -27.75 6.90 -4.95
CA MET A 546 -26.59 7.26 -5.78
C MET A 546 -27.03 7.83 -7.13
N LEU A 547 -26.31 8.83 -7.63
CA LEU A 547 -26.46 9.30 -9.00
C LEU A 547 -25.85 8.27 -9.97
N PRO A 548 -26.39 8.11 -11.19
CA PRO A 548 -25.87 7.17 -12.19
C PRO A 548 -24.38 7.33 -12.47
N TRP A 549 -23.89 8.56 -12.61
CA TRP A 549 -22.45 8.79 -12.82
C TRP A 549 -21.64 8.37 -11.58
N GLU A 550 -22.13 8.60 -10.36
CA GLU A 550 -21.48 8.14 -9.12
C GLU A 550 -21.38 6.61 -9.09
N ILE A 551 -22.43 5.88 -9.50
CA ILE A 551 -22.41 4.41 -9.58
C ILE A 551 -21.33 3.95 -10.58
N TRP A 552 -21.25 4.64 -11.72
CA TRP A 552 -20.36 4.28 -12.81
C TRP A 552 -18.87 4.47 -12.48
N ILE A 553 -18.52 5.58 -11.82
CA ILE A 553 -17.12 5.92 -11.49
C ILE A 553 -16.71 5.58 -10.06
N SER A 554 -17.62 5.05 -9.24
CA SER A 554 -17.34 4.66 -7.85
C SER A 554 -16.16 3.69 -7.77
N GLU A 555 -15.22 3.99 -6.87
CA GLU A 555 -14.05 3.20 -6.59
C GLU A 555 -14.26 2.31 -5.34
N SER A 556 -15.51 1.96 -5.02
CA SER A 556 -15.82 1.00 -3.95
C SER A 556 -14.97 -0.26 -4.06
N GLN A 557 -14.48 -0.72 -2.92
CA GLN A 557 -13.47 -1.75 -2.81
C GLN A 557 -14.06 -3.17 -2.93
N GLU A 558 -13.15 -4.15 -3.06
CA GLU A 558 -13.44 -5.59 -3.12
C GLU A 558 -14.41 -6.00 -4.23
N ARG A 559 -14.35 -5.33 -5.38
CA ARG A 559 -15.12 -5.68 -6.58
C ARG A 559 -14.21 -6.19 -7.69
N MET A 560 -14.73 -7.15 -8.46
CA MET A 560 -14.13 -7.61 -9.71
C MET A 560 -15.18 -7.73 -10.79
N THR A 561 -14.76 -7.49 -12.04
CA THR A 561 -15.59 -7.60 -13.24
C THR A 561 -15.17 -8.82 -14.04
N LEU A 562 -16.14 -9.63 -14.47
CA LEU A 562 -15.95 -10.85 -15.25
C LEU A 562 -16.69 -10.77 -16.59
N ALA A 563 -16.08 -11.35 -17.61
CA ALA A 563 -16.74 -11.70 -18.87
C ALA A 563 -17.15 -13.18 -18.81
N VAL A 564 -18.45 -13.45 -18.71
CA VAL A 564 -18.99 -14.79 -18.41
C VAL A 564 -19.85 -15.30 -19.57
N PRO A 565 -19.52 -16.46 -20.17
CA PRO A 565 -20.40 -17.09 -21.16
C PRO A 565 -21.79 -17.38 -20.57
N PRO A 566 -22.89 -17.09 -21.29
CA PRO A 566 -24.25 -17.25 -20.76
C PRO A 566 -24.56 -18.64 -20.20
N ASP A 567 -24.05 -19.69 -20.83
CA ASP A 567 -24.22 -21.09 -20.43
C ASP A 567 -23.49 -21.46 -19.13
N LYS A 568 -22.49 -20.66 -18.74
CA LYS A 568 -21.66 -20.91 -17.54
C LYS A 568 -22.12 -20.11 -16.32
N TYR A 569 -22.95 -19.07 -16.51
CA TYR A 569 -23.36 -18.15 -15.43
C TYR A 569 -23.97 -18.86 -14.22
N HIS A 570 -24.96 -19.73 -14.40
CA HIS A 570 -25.63 -20.37 -13.26
C HIS A 570 -24.71 -21.25 -12.42
N LYS A 571 -23.66 -21.82 -13.04
CA LYS A 571 -22.65 -22.58 -12.31
C LYS A 571 -21.74 -21.66 -11.50
N LEU A 572 -21.34 -20.53 -12.08
CA LEU A 572 -20.58 -19.48 -11.40
C LEU A 572 -21.36 -18.90 -10.21
N GLU A 573 -22.64 -18.59 -10.41
CA GLU A 573 -23.55 -18.06 -9.40
C GLU A 573 -23.66 -18.98 -8.18
N LYS A 574 -23.82 -20.29 -8.40
CA LYS A 574 -23.83 -21.28 -7.31
C LYS A 574 -22.53 -21.32 -6.51
N ILE A 575 -21.37 -21.15 -7.18
CA ILE A 575 -20.07 -21.09 -6.50
C ILE A 575 -19.98 -19.80 -5.67
N MET A 576 -20.38 -18.65 -6.23
CA MET A 576 -20.35 -17.39 -5.47
C MET A 576 -21.26 -17.44 -4.24
N GLN A 577 -22.47 -17.98 -4.37
CA GLN A 577 -23.39 -18.20 -3.25
C GLN A 577 -22.80 -19.13 -2.17
N LYS A 578 -22.15 -20.23 -2.57
CA LYS A 578 -21.47 -21.16 -1.66
C LYS A 578 -20.39 -20.47 -0.82
N HIS A 579 -19.69 -19.50 -1.39
CA HIS A 579 -18.64 -18.73 -0.70
C HIS A 579 -19.16 -17.43 -0.05
N ASN A 580 -20.48 -17.19 -0.07
CA ASN A 580 -21.10 -15.96 0.43
C ASN A 580 -20.50 -14.70 -0.24
N VAL A 581 -20.37 -14.74 -1.56
CA VAL A 581 -19.91 -13.64 -2.42
C VAL A 581 -21.11 -13.15 -3.24
N GLU A 582 -21.40 -11.84 -3.19
CA GLU A 582 -22.47 -11.28 -4.02
C GLU A 582 -22.06 -11.29 -5.49
N ILE A 583 -23.05 -11.50 -6.37
CA ILE A 583 -22.87 -11.59 -7.82
C ILE A 583 -24.06 -10.89 -8.51
N SER A 584 -23.79 -10.16 -9.59
CA SER A 584 -24.83 -9.55 -10.42
C SER A 584 -24.43 -9.47 -11.89
N ILE A 585 -25.34 -9.83 -12.79
CA ILE A 585 -25.22 -9.53 -14.23
C ILE A 585 -25.68 -8.09 -14.46
N ILE A 586 -24.79 -7.24 -14.96
CA ILE A 586 -25.10 -5.83 -15.21
C ILE A 586 -25.19 -5.48 -16.69
N GLY A 587 -24.78 -6.37 -17.59
CA GLY A 587 -24.71 -6.04 -19.01
C GLY A 587 -24.14 -7.15 -19.86
N GLU A 588 -23.72 -6.81 -21.07
CA GLU A 588 -23.07 -7.69 -22.02
C GLU A 588 -21.96 -6.98 -22.81
N PHE A 589 -20.89 -7.71 -23.13
CA PHE A 589 -19.86 -7.25 -24.05
C PHE A 589 -20.34 -7.42 -25.49
N THR A 590 -20.01 -6.44 -26.34
CA THR A 590 -20.44 -6.40 -27.74
C THR A 590 -19.26 -6.17 -28.68
N ASN A 591 -19.52 -6.17 -29.99
CA ASN A 591 -18.56 -5.81 -31.03
C ASN A 591 -19.01 -4.57 -31.84
N THR A 592 -19.87 -3.73 -31.27
CA THR A 592 -20.47 -2.56 -31.92
C THR A 592 -19.54 -1.33 -31.96
N ASN A 593 -18.40 -1.39 -31.27
CA ASN A 593 -17.49 -0.26 -31.01
C ASN A 593 -18.13 0.90 -30.23
N LYS A 594 -19.22 0.63 -29.50
CA LYS A 594 -19.95 1.60 -28.69
C LYS A 594 -19.89 1.26 -27.20
N ALA A 595 -19.67 2.27 -26.37
CA ALA A 595 -19.86 2.24 -24.92
C ALA A 595 -21.26 2.76 -24.59
N ILE A 596 -22.19 1.85 -24.26
CA ILE A 596 -23.57 2.18 -23.94
C ILE A 596 -23.85 1.91 -22.46
N VAL A 597 -24.33 2.92 -21.75
CA VAL A 597 -24.81 2.78 -20.36
C VAL A 597 -26.26 3.21 -20.26
N LEU A 598 -27.07 2.36 -19.63
CA LEU A 598 -28.50 2.50 -19.43
C LEU A 598 -28.82 2.76 -17.96
N TYR A 599 -29.81 3.61 -17.71
CA TYR A 599 -30.44 3.79 -16.41
C TYR A 599 -31.94 4.07 -16.59
N ASP A 600 -32.78 3.35 -15.83
CA ASP A 600 -34.25 3.33 -15.96
C ASP A 600 -34.73 3.15 -17.41
N GLY A 601 -34.03 2.27 -18.14
CA GLY A 601 -34.33 1.95 -19.55
C GLY A 601 -33.93 3.03 -20.57
N ARG A 602 -33.26 4.11 -20.15
CA ARG A 602 -32.78 5.19 -21.03
C ARG A 602 -31.27 5.11 -21.23
N VAL A 603 -30.81 5.42 -22.44
CA VAL A 603 -29.37 5.58 -22.73
C VAL A 603 -28.89 6.88 -22.11
N ILE A 604 -27.94 6.78 -21.19
CA ILE A 604 -27.35 7.91 -20.47
C ILE A 604 -25.88 8.14 -20.86
N MET A 605 -25.24 7.15 -21.49
CA MET A 605 -23.90 7.24 -22.09
C MET A 605 -23.95 6.54 -23.46
N ASP A 606 -23.47 7.21 -24.50
CA ASP A 606 -23.24 6.66 -25.85
C ASP A 606 -21.97 7.27 -26.43
N LEU A 607 -20.84 6.63 -26.16
CA LEU A 607 -19.52 7.04 -26.65
C LEU A 607 -18.97 6.05 -27.66
N ASP A 608 -18.29 6.57 -28.67
CA ASP A 608 -17.39 5.76 -29.50
C ASP A 608 -16.23 5.28 -28.63
N ILE A 609 -15.95 3.97 -28.65
CA ILE A 609 -14.88 3.36 -27.84
C ILE A 609 -13.52 3.97 -28.20
N ASP A 610 -13.28 4.27 -29.47
CA ASP A 610 -12.05 4.91 -29.92
C ASP A 610 -11.88 6.31 -29.29
N PHE A 611 -12.95 7.10 -29.21
CA PHE A 611 -12.88 8.42 -28.57
C PHE A 611 -12.65 8.30 -27.06
N LEU A 612 -13.32 7.36 -26.39
CA LEU A 612 -13.13 7.10 -24.96
C LEU A 612 -11.64 6.84 -24.63
N HIS A 613 -10.93 6.08 -25.46
CA HIS A 613 -9.55 5.67 -25.19
C HIS A 613 -8.47 6.54 -25.81
N ASN A 614 -8.72 7.10 -27.00
CA ASN A 614 -7.73 7.77 -27.85
C ASN A 614 -8.07 9.24 -28.13
N GLY A 615 -9.14 9.79 -27.54
CA GLY A 615 -9.56 11.18 -27.74
C GLY A 615 -8.75 12.23 -26.96
N ASN A 616 -7.91 11.80 -25.99
CA ASN A 616 -7.08 12.72 -25.20
C ASN A 616 -5.92 13.28 -26.06
N PRO A 617 -5.76 14.61 -26.19
CA PRO A 617 -4.68 15.17 -27.00
C PRO A 617 -3.30 14.95 -26.38
N VAL A 618 -2.34 14.60 -27.23
CA VAL A 618 -0.93 14.39 -26.85
C VAL A 618 -0.28 15.73 -26.46
N THR A 619 0.50 15.71 -25.38
CA THR A 619 1.30 16.85 -24.91
C THR A 619 2.78 16.57 -25.15
N HIS A 620 3.52 17.54 -25.68
CA HIS A 620 4.97 17.44 -25.84
C HIS A 620 5.65 18.10 -24.63
N LEU A 621 6.50 17.34 -23.96
CA LEU A 621 7.25 17.75 -22.78
C LEU A 621 8.67 18.18 -23.16
N THR A 622 9.26 19.07 -22.37
CA THR A 622 10.64 19.55 -22.57
C THR A 622 11.38 19.54 -21.24
N THR A 623 12.65 19.11 -21.25
CA THR A 623 13.47 19.03 -20.06
C THR A 623 14.58 20.07 -20.02
N GLN A 624 15.12 20.31 -18.82
CA GLN A 624 16.29 21.15 -18.59
C GLN A 624 17.23 20.42 -17.62
N PRO A 625 18.53 20.27 -17.92
CA PRO A 625 19.47 19.66 -16.97
C PRO A 625 19.46 20.36 -15.61
N ARG A 626 19.27 19.57 -14.54
CA ARG A 626 19.30 20.09 -13.17
C ARG A 626 20.75 20.31 -12.74
N LYS A 627 21.07 21.50 -12.24
CA LYS A 627 22.40 21.78 -11.67
C LYS A 627 22.55 21.08 -10.32
N CYS A 628 23.63 20.30 -10.15
CA CYS A 628 23.97 19.69 -8.87
C CYS A 628 24.31 20.81 -7.86
N PRO A 629 23.74 20.80 -6.65
CA PRO A 629 24.28 21.60 -5.55
C PRO A 629 25.72 21.14 -5.29
N LEU A 630 26.70 22.00 -5.54
CA LEU A 630 28.15 21.75 -5.37
C LEU A 630 28.57 21.75 -3.88
N PRO A 631 29.77 21.24 -3.52
CA PRO A 631 29.97 20.30 -2.43
C PRO A 631 30.16 20.92 -1.04
N ILE A 632 29.69 20.21 -0.01
CA ILE A 632 30.18 20.40 1.36
C ILE A 632 31.49 19.62 1.48
N THR A 633 32.62 20.30 1.43
CA THR A 633 33.90 19.76 1.90
C THR A 633 34.14 20.22 3.32
N GLN A 634 33.70 19.43 4.30
CA GLN A 634 34.26 19.47 5.65
C GLN A 634 35.07 18.20 5.90
N SER A 635 36.35 18.37 6.18
CA SER A 635 37.32 17.28 6.39
C SER A 635 37.63 17.02 7.87
N ASN A 636 37.06 17.81 8.79
CA ASN A 636 37.35 17.68 10.22
C ASN A 636 36.52 16.58 10.85
N ILE A 637 37.10 15.39 10.93
CA ILE A 637 36.58 14.26 11.69
C ILE A 637 36.95 14.46 13.16
N ASN A 638 35.96 14.83 13.97
CA ASN A 638 36.13 15.03 15.42
C ASN A 638 35.67 13.81 16.24
N SER A 639 34.82 12.95 15.68
CA SER A 639 34.26 11.78 16.36
C SER A 639 35.25 10.62 16.43
N SER A 640 35.13 9.81 17.48
CA SER A 640 35.82 8.53 17.57
C SER A 640 35.17 7.48 16.65
N ILE A 641 35.88 6.37 16.36
CA ILE A 641 35.27 5.25 15.59
C ILE A 641 34.06 4.70 16.33
N GLU A 642 34.17 4.58 17.66
CA GLU A 642 33.14 4.01 18.52
C GLU A 642 31.86 4.87 18.50
N GLU A 643 32.02 6.19 18.60
CA GLU A 643 30.92 7.14 18.44
C GLU A 643 30.27 7.03 17.06
N ASP A 644 31.08 6.95 15.99
CA ASP A 644 30.56 6.79 14.63
C ASP A 644 29.75 5.49 14.49
N LEU A 645 30.22 4.38 15.08
CA LEU A 645 29.52 3.09 15.04
C LEU A 645 28.16 3.15 15.75
N HIS A 646 28.12 3.71 16.96
CA HIS A 646 26.86 3.92 17.68
C HIS A 646 25.91 4.85 16.94
N ASN A 647 26.43 5.96 16.39
CA ASN A 647 25.62 6.94 15.70
C ASN A 647 25.04 6.41 14.40
N ILE A 648 25.82 5.65 13.62
CA ILE A 648 25.33 5.06 12.37
C ILE A 648 24.29 3.98 12.62
N ILE A 649 24.54 3.04 13.55
CA ILE A 649 23.65 1.88 13.73
C ILE A 649 22.27 2.27 14.27
N GLN A 650 22.17 3.40 14.98
CA GLN A 650 20.90 3.92 15.51
C GLN A 650 20.11 4.80 14.53
N ARG A 651 20.69 5.19 13.37
CA ARG A 651 19.98 6.04 12.40
C ARG A 651 18.70 5.38 11.93
N VAL A 652 17.65 6.18 11.74
CA VAL A 652 16.30 5.68 11.39
C VAL A 652 16.24 4.90 10.09
N ASN A 653 17.14 5.14 9.14
CA ASN A 653 17.24 4.35 7.91
C ASN A 653 18.03 3.04 8.06
N ILE A 654 18.82 2.88 9.14
CA ILE A 654 19.70 1.71 9.37
C ILE A 654 19.18 0.78 10.45
N ASN A 655 18.59 1.34 11.50
CA ASN A 655 18.14 0.63 12.70
C ASN A 655 17.14 -0.50 12.43
N SER A 656 16.79 -1.26 13.48
CA SER A 656 15.86 -2.38 13.36
C SER A 656 14.47 -1.91 12.88
N LYS A 657 13.94 -2.62 11.88
CA LYS A 657 12.57 -2.43 11.34
C LYS A 657 11.59 -3.45 11.90
N GLU A 658 12.03 -4.17 12.92
CA GLU A 658 11.31 -5.26 13.55
C GLU A 658 9.93 -4.84 14.07
N PHE A 659 9.78 -3.59 14.52
CA PHE A 659 8.50 -3.06 15.00
C PHE A 659 7.35 -3.19 13.98
N ILE A 660 7.65 -3.25 12.68
CA ILE A 660 6.67 -3.51 11.63
C ILE A 660 6.52 -5.01 11.41
N SER A 661 7.63 -5.71 11.14
CA SER A 661 7.61 -7.12 10.72
C SER A 661 7.01 -8.08 11.75
N VAL A 662 7.10 -7.79 13.06
CA VAL A 662 6.50 -8.65 14.10
C VAL A 662 4.98 -8.57 14.17
N GLN A 663 4.39 -7.51 13.61
CA GLN A 663 2.95 -7.33 13.60
C GLN A 663 2.32 -8.07 12.41
N TYR A 664 3.08 -8.23 11.33
CA TYR A 664 2.62 -8.85 10.09
C TYR A 664 2.79 -10.38 10.14
N ASP A 665 1.72 -11.09 9.78
CA ASP A 665 1.81 -12.52 9.55
C ASP A 665 2.77 -12.77 8.37
N HIS A 666 3.74 -13.65 8.57
CA HIS A 666 4.71 -14.07 7.57
C HIS A 666 4.83 -15.61 7.49
N GLU A 667 3.82 -16.33 8.00
CA GLU A 667 3.81 -17.80 8.15
C GLU A 667 2.58 -18.47 7.54
N VAL A 668 1.48 -17.75 7.39
CA VAL A 668 0.25 -18.27 6.80
C VAL A 668 0.55 -18.90 5.44
N GLN A 669 -0.13 -20.01 5.15
CA GLN A 669 0.13 -20.94 4.04
C GLN A 669 1.36 -21.87 4.20
N GLY A 670 2.18 -21.71 5.24
CA GLY A 670 3.27 -22.64 5.58
C GLY A 670 4.40 -22.70 4.54
N SER A 671 4.61 -21.60 3.80
CA SER A 671 5.54 -21.53 2.68
C SER A 671 6.87 -20.83 3.00
N SER A 672 7.04 -20.26 4.20
CA SER A 672 8.24 -19.51 4.57
C SER A 672 9.51 -20.41 4.58
N VAL A 673 10.60 -19.93 3.98
CA VAL A 673 11.94 -20.56 4.05
C VAL A 673 12.91 -19.60 4.73
N ILE A 674 13.10 -18.41 4.15
CA ILE A 674 13.81 -17.31 4.79
C ILE A 674 12.78 -16.25 5.17
N LYS A 675 12.71 -15.97 6.47
CA LYS A 675 11.77 -15.04 7.09
C LYS A 675 12.34 -13.61 7.10
N PRO A 676 11.47 -12.59 7.22
CA PRO A 676 11.92 -11.19 7.35
C PRO A 676 12.88 -10.97 8.52
N ILE A 677 12.67 -11.67 9.65
CA ILE A 677 13.51 -11.57 10.84
C ILE A 677 14.40 -12.81 10.93
N GLN A 678 15.72 -12.61 10.91
CA GLN A 678 16.73 -13.66 10.79
C GLN A 678 17.66 -13.71 12.01
N GLY A 679 18.16 -14.91 12.30
CA GLY A 679 19.13 -15.16 13.36
C GLY A 679 18.58 -15.00 14.79
N LYS A 680 19.41 -15.35 15.77
CA LYS A 680 19.10 -15.21 17.20
C LYS A 680 18.97 -13.75 17.62
N GLY A 681 19.72 -12.86 16.98
CA GLY A 681 19.64 -11.41 17.21
C GLY A 681 18.44 -10.72 16.59
N ARG A 682 17.55 -11.43 15.89
CA ARG A 682 16.33 -10.88 15.30
C ARG A 682 16.60 -9.67 14.39
N VAL A 683 17.42 -9.89 13.35
CA VAL A 683 17.81 -8.83 12.39
C VAL A 683 16.92 -8.90 11.15
N CYS A 684 16.45 -7.75 10.69
CA CYS A 684 15.63 -7.68 9.47
C CYS A 684 16.50 -7.89 8.23
N GLY A 685 16.11 -8.82 7.36
CA GLY A 685 16.75 -9.06 6.06
C GLY A 685 16.09 -8.27 4.92
N ASP A 686 16.84 -8.04 3.84
CA ASP A 686 16.38 -7.27 2.66
C ASP A 686 15.84 -8.16 1.51
N ALA A 687 15.79 -9.47 1.74
CA ALA A 687 15.25 -10.46 0.82
C ALA A 687 14.64 -11.64 1.59
N ILE A 688 13.67 -12.30 0.97
CA ILE A 688 13.01 -13.49 1.51
C ILE A 688 13.01 -14.63 0.50
N VAL A 689 12.77 -15.84 1.01
CA VAL A 689 12.57 -17.05 0.22
C VAL A 689 11.31 -17.75 0.68
N ILE A 690 10.43 -18.09 -0.27
CA ILE A 690 9.23 -18.89 -0.02
C ILE A 690 9.16 -20.12 -0.93
N ARG A 691 8.51 -21.17 -0.46
CA ARG A 691 8.22 -22.40 -1.20
C ARG A 691 6.70 -22.50 -1.42
N PRO A 692 6.16 -21.95 -2.51
CA PRO A 692 4.72 -21.94 -2.76
C PRO A 692 4.14 -23.32 -3.08
N ILE A 693 4.97 -24.23 -3.62
CA ILE A 693 4.62 -25.64 -3.88
C ILE A 693 5.36 -26.49 -2.84
N LEU A 694 4.64 -26.94 -1.80
CA LEU A 694 5.25 -27.57 -0.62
C LEU A 694 6.06 -28.84 -0.93
N SER A 695 5.71 -29.56 -2.00
CA SER A 695 6.44 -30.74 -2.47
C SER A 695 7.67 -30.43 -3.31
N SER A 696 7.84 -29.19 -3.78
CA SER A 696 8.96 -28.79 -4.64
C SER A 696 10.18 -28.38 -3.79
N LYS A 697 11.37 -28.61 -4.33
CA LYS A 697 12.60 -27.98 -3.81
C LYS A 697 12.81 -26.57 -4.36
N LYS A 698 12.10 -26.20 -5.43
CA LYS A 698 12.17 -24.85 -6.00
C LYS A 698 11.41 -23.86 -5.11
N GLY A 699 11.96 -22.67 -4.95
CA GLY A 699 11.34 -21.55 -4.22
C GLY A 699 11.31 -20.28 -5.05
N ILE A 700 10.61 -19.28 -4.54
CA ILE A 700 10.60 -17.91 -5.04
C ILE A 700 11.51 -17.08 -4.15
N VAL A 701 12.31 -16.22 -4.75
CA VAL A 701 13.10 -15.21 -4.05
C VAL A 701 12.57 -13.83 -4.46
N LYS A 702 12.34 -12.97 -3.46
CA LYS A 702 11.89 -11.59 -3.65
C LYS A 702 12.76 -10.64 -2.82
N SER A 703 13.11 -9.50 -3.39
CA SER A 703 13.87 -8.44 -2.72
C SER A 703 13.47 -7.06 -3.22
N HIS A 704 13.94 -6.03 -2.51
CA HIS A 704 13.78 -4.63 -2.92
C HIS A 704 15.13 -3.90 -2.98
N GLY A 705 15.19 -2.87 -3.81
CA GLY A 705 16.22 -1.85 -3.82
C GLY A 705 15.56 -0.49 -4.00
N PHE A 706 15.99 0.50 -3.21
CA PHE A 706 15.38 1.82 -3.19
C PHE A 706 16.43 2.90 -3.45
N GLY A 707 16.14 3.79 -4.39
CA GLY A 707 16.97 4.94 -4.71
C GLY A 707 16.22 6.23 -4.41
N SER A 708 16.81 7.13 -3.63
CA SER A 708 16.25 8.47 -3.39
C SER A 708 17.30 9.57 -3.26
N ARG A 709 18.03 9.66 -2.14
CA ARG A 709 18.99 10.76 -1.88
C ARG A 709 20.08 10.91 -2.94
N TYR A 710 20.53 9.83 -3.58
CA TYR A 710 21.49 9.90 -4.68
C TYR A 710 20.95 10.72 -5.87
N GLY A 711 19.63 10.72 -6.08
CA GLY A 711 18.97 11.43 -7.17
C GLY A 711 19.02 12.96 -7.05
N ASP A 712 19.37 13.51 -5.88
CA ASP A 712 19.65 14.94 -5.74
C ASP A 712 20.96 15.36 -6.44
N VAL A 713 21.87 14.40 -6.65
CA VAL A 713 23.12 14.59 -7.41
C VAL A 713 22.94 14.06 -8.84
N ASP A 714 22.54 12.80 -8.99
CA ASP A 714 22.44 12.12 -10.28
C ASP A 714 21.40 10.99 -10.20
N SER A 715 20.28 11.19 -10.90
CA SER A 715 19.16 10.24 -10.93
C SER A 715 19.42 9.01 -11.82
N TYR A 716 20.37 9.08 -12.76
CA TYR A 716 20.79 7.93 -13.57
C TYR A 716 21.53 6.91 -12.70
N ASN A 717 22.52 7.38 -11.93
CA ASN A 717 23.26 6.50 -11.00
C ASN A 717 22.44 6.13 -9.76
N MET A 718 21.47 6.97 -9.34
CA MET A 718 20.46 6.55 -8.35
C MET A 718 19.68 5.32 -8.84
N ALA A 719 19.22 5.32 -10.09
CA ALA A 719 18.50 4.18 -10.66
C ALA A 719 19.40 2.93 -10.76
N ALA A 720 20.65 3.10 -11.16
CA ALA A 720 21.66 2.05 -11.15
C ALA A 720 21.77 1.38 -9.76
N CYS A 721 21.93 2.17 -8.71
CA CYS A 721 22.07 1.69 -7.34
C CYS A 721 20.80 0.98 -6.84
N ALA A 722 19.62 1.47 -7.19
CA ALA A 722 18.36 0.82 -6.84
C ALA A 722 18.24 -0.56 -7.50
N ILE A 723 18.59 -0.68 -8.77
CA ILE A 723 18.61 -1.94 -9.52
C ILE A 723 19.63 -2.91 -8.94
N ASP A 724 20.88 -2.48 -8.76
CA ASP A 724 21.94 -3.33 -8.21
C ASP A 724 21.61 -3.77 -6.78
N SER A 725 21.08 -2.90 -5.93
CA SER A 725 20.67 -3.27 -4.57
C SER A 725 19.58 -4.33 -4.56
N ALA A 726 18.56 -4.19 -5.42
CA ALA A 726 17.51 -5.21 -5.54
C ALA A 726 18.09 -6.57 -5.98
N ILE A 727 18.88 -6.58 -7.06
CA ILE A 727 19.53 -7.80 -7.58
C ILE A 727 20.47 -8.42 -6.54
N ARG A 728 21.30 -7.60 -5.89
CA ARG A 728 22.29 -8.03 -4.92
C ARG A 728 21.64 -8.66 -3.69
N ASN A 729 20.56 -8.06 -3.19
CA ASN A 729 19.77 -8.62 -2.09
C ASN A 729 19.18 -9.99 -2.47
N TYR A 730 18.67 -10.13 -3.70
CA TYR A 730 18.15 -11.38 -4.24
C TYR A 730 19.23 -12.46 -4.37
N VAL A 731 20.40 -12.10 -4.92
CA VAL A 731 21.54 -13.02 -5.09
C VAL A 731 22.08 -13.45 -3.73
N ALA A 732 22.18 -12.53 -2.75
CA ALA A 732 22.77 -12.79 -1.44
C ALA A 732 22.05 -13.87 -0.63
N VAL A 733 20.80 -14.21 -0.94
CA VAL A 733 20.05 -15.30 -0.28
C VAL A 733 19.98 -16.59 -1.12
N GLY A 734 20.65 -16.62 -2.28
CA GLY A 734 20.72 -17.79 -3.16
C GLY A 734 19.85 -17.73 -4.41
N GLY A 735 19.25 -16.58 -4.72
CA GLY A 735 18.46 -16.41 -5.94
C GLY A 735 19.28 -16.67 -7.21
N ASN A 736 18.66 -17.31 -8.20
CA ASN A 736 19.29 -17.59 -9.49
C ASN A 736 19.37 -16.31 -10.33
N PHE A 737 20.60 -15.80 -10.53
CA PHE A 737 20.86 -14.56 -11.26
C PHE A 737 20.40 -14.57 -12.72
N ASP A 738 20.36 -15.74 -13.36
CA ASP A 738 19.91 -15.88 -14.75
C ASP A 738 18.39 -16.13 -14.86
N HIS A 739 17.67 -16.21 -13.73
CA HIS A 739 16.22 -16.42 -13.67
C HIS A 739 15.57 -15.43 -12.69
N LEU A 740 15.58 -14.15 -13.05
CA LEU A 740 14.84 -13.11 -12.35
C LEU A 740 14.34 -12.02 -13.30
N ALA A 741 13.38 -11.24 -12.81
CA ALA A 741 12.80 -10.08 -13.47
C ALA A 741 12.70 -8.89 -12.49
N LEU A 742 12.57 -7.69 -13.05
CA LEU A 742 12.46 -6.43 -12.32
C LEU A 742 11.05 -5.84 -12.41
N ILE A 743 10.70 -5.06 -11.40
CA ILE A 743 9.48 -4.26 -11.34
C ILE A 743 9.85 -2.85 -10.91
N ASP A 744 9.51 -1.85 -11.70
CA ASP A 744 9.85 -0.44 -11.49
C ASP A 744 8.69 0.37 -10.91
N ASN A 745 8.95 1.13 -9.84
CA ASN A 745 7.95 2.02 -9.24
C ASN A 745 8.52 3.42 -9.06
N PHE A 746 8.10 4.35 -9.92
CA PHE A 746 8.56 5.73 -9.95
C PHE A 746 7.63 6.62 -9.11
N CYS A 747 8.15 7.24 -8.06
CA CYS A 747 7.46 8.31 -7.33
C CYS A 747 8.21 9.62 -7.56
N TRP A 748 7.61 10.52 -8.33
CA TRP A 748 8.24 11.79 -8.70
C TRP A 748 7.48 13.00 -8.16
N CYS A 749 8.20 14.09 -7.93
CA CYS A 749 7.67 15.40 -7.60
C CYS A 749 6.97 16.05 -8.83
N ASP A 750 6.72 17.36 -8.79
CA ASP A 750 6.10 18.08 -9.92
C ASP A 750 6.78 17.73 -11.26
N SER A 751 6.07 16.94 -12.06
CA SER A 751 6.54 16.37 -13.33
C SER A 751 6.08 17.22 -14.52
N THR A 752 5.80 18.49 -14.28
CA THR A 752 5.70 19.53 -15.31
C THR A 752 6.90 20.49 -15.26
N ASN A 753 7.70 20.45 -14.20
CA ASN A 753 8.93 21.22 -14.09
C ASN A 753 10.04 20.61 -14.98
N PRO A 754 10.67 21.39 -15.90
CA PRO A 754 11.69 20.88 -16.82
C PRO A 754 12.90 20.22 -16.15
N GLU A 755 13.33 20.69 -14.97
CA GLU A 755 14.45 20.10 -14.24
C GLU A 755 14.08 18.78 -13.56
N ARG A 756 12.85 18.67 -13.06
CA ARG A 756 12.35 17.41 -12.47
C ARG A 756 12.08 16.36 -13.54
N LEU A 757 11.54 16.78 -14.68
CA LEU A 757 11.39 15.93 -15.86
C LEU A 757 12.74 15.43 -16.38
N TRP A 758 13.79 16.27 -16.34
CA TRP A 758 15.15 15.82 -16.67
C TRP A 758 15.61 14.70 -15.72
N GLN A 759 15.41 14.87 -14.40
CA GLN A 759 15.76 13.82 -13.45
C GLN A 759 14.98 12.52 -13.75
N LEU A 760 13.70 12.62 -14.11
CA LEU A 760 12.86 11.46 -14.43
C LEU A 760 13.36 10.74 -15.68
N LYS A 761 13.65 11.50 -16.75
CA LYS A 761 14.23 11.00 -18.00
C LYS A 761 15.54 10.26 -17.74
N GLU A 762 16.42 10.82 -16.92
CA GLU A 762 17.71 10.20 -16.59
C GLU A 762 17.56 8.95 -15.73
N ALA A 763 16.60 8.90 -14.79
CA ALA A 763 16.31 7.68 -14.04
C ALA A 763 15.74 6.57 -14.95
N ALA A 764 14.84 6.91 -15.87
CA ALA A 764 14.30 5.96 -16.85
C ALA A 764 15.41 5.47 -17.80
N ARG A 765 16.31 6.36 -18.24
CA ARG A 765 17.50 5.98 -19.02
C ARG A 765 18.40 5.02 -18.25
N GLY A 766 18.63 5.28 -16.96
CA GLY A 766 19.33 4.36 -16.06
C GLY A 766 18.65 3.00 -15.99
N CYS A 767 17.33 2.96 -15.87
CA CYS A 767 16.59 1.69 -15.88
C CYS A 767 16.84 0.88 -17.16
N TYR A 768 16.78 1.52 -18.33
CA TYR A 768 17.07 0.84 -19.60
C TYR A 768 18.52 0.33 -19.68
N ASP A 769 19.50 1.20 -19.44
CA ASP A 769 20.91 0.88 -19.62
C ASP A 769 21.35 -0.26 -18.69
N TYR A 770 20.93 -0.22 -17.41
CA TYR A 770 21.30 -1.25 -16.43
C TYR A 770 20.50 -2.54 -16.58
N ALA A 771 19.20 -2.50 -16.89
CA ALA A 771 18.43 -3.71 -17.16
C ALA A 771 18.99 -4.48 -18.37
N VAL A 772 19.32 -3.77 -19.46
CA VAL A 772 19.93 -4.36 -20.65
C VAL A 772 21.34 -4.88 -20.34
N ALA A 773 22.15 -4.14 -19.59
CA ALA A 773 23.51 -4.56 -19.25
C ALA A 773 23.54 -5.80 -18.33
N PHE A 774 22.61 -5.91 -17.37
CA PHE A 774 22.45 -7.11 -16.55
C PHE A 774 21.72 -8.24 -17.28
N ASN A 775 21.05 -7.95 -18.40
CA ASN A 775 20.18 -8.86 -19.14
C ASN A 775 18.97 -9.35 -18.33
N ILE A 776 18.34 -8.44 -17.59
CA ILE A 776 17.21 -8.74 -16.68
C ILE A 776 16.01 -7.87 -17.06
N PRO A 777 14.88 -8.45 -17.48
CA PRO A 777 13.75 -7.71 -18.02
C PRO A 777 12.90 -7.05 -16.93
N PHE A 778 12.24 -5.94 -17.26
CA PHE A 778 11.09 -5.44 -16.51
C PHE A 778 9.82 -6.17 -16.94
N ILE A 779 8.98 -6.59 -16.00
CA ILE A 779 7.73 -7.32 -16.31
C ILE A 779 6.47 -6.53 -15.98
N SER A 780 6.57 -5.58 -15.06
CA SER A 780 5.49 -4.74 -14.56
C SER A 780 6.10 -3.49 -13.91
N GLY A 781 5.27 -2.48 -13.65
CA GLY A 781 5.67 -1.29 -12.91
C GLY A 781 4.50 -0.39 -12.56
N LYS A 782 4.82 0.77 -11.98
CA LYS A 782 3.88 1.86 -11.70
C LYS A 782 4.61 3.21 -11.67
N ASP A 783 3.88 4.25 -11.99
CA ASP A 783 4.30 5.62 -11.75
C ASP A 783 3.27 6.39 -10.91
N SER A 784 3.79 7.24 -10.03
CA SER A 784 3.06 8.23 -9.27
C SER A 784 3.72 9.58 -9.50
N MET A 785 3.07 10.40 -10.29
CA MET A 785 3.49 11.76 -10.60
C MET A 785 2.81 12.74 -9.61
N PHE A 786 3.43 13.87 -9.31
CA PHE A 786 2.92 14.90 -8.38
C PHE A 786 2.99 14.54 -6.88
N ASN A 787 4.13 14.07 -6.40
CA ASN A 787 4.39 13.84 -4.98
C ASN A 787 4.81 15.11 -4.20
N ASP A 788 4.20 16.24 -4.55
CA ASP A 788 4.42 17.53 -3.90
C ASP A 788 3.28 17.87 -2.93
N PHE A 789 3.60 18.68 -1.93
CA PHE A 789 2.65 19.28 -1.01
C PHE A 789 2.69 20.80 -1.13
N LYS A 790 1.52 21.42 -1.29
CA LYS A 790 1.33 22.88 -1.20
C LYS A 790 0.35 23.16 -0.08
N GLY A 791 0.74 24.02 0.85
CA GLY A 791 -0.09 24.41 1.99
C GLY A 791 0.51 25.62 2.68
N TYR A 792 0.32 25.70 4.00
CA TYR A 792 0.65 26.88 4.78
C TYR A 792 1.38 26.52 6.08
N ASP A 793 2.27 27.40 6.52
CA ASP A 793 2.91 27.33 7.83
C ASP A 793 1.95 27.76 8.96
N SER A 794 2.45 27.75 10.19
CA SER A 794 1.68 28.16 11.37
C SER A 794 1.27 29.64 11.40
N GLN A 795 1.81 30.47 10.50
CA GLN A 795 1.51 31.89 10.34
C GLN A 795 0.62 32.17 9.12
N GLY A 796 0.21 31.14 8.37
CA GLY A 796 -0.57 31.29 7.14
C GLY A 796 0.25 31.69 5.91
N ASN A 797 1.59 31.58 5.95
CA ASN A 797 2.43 31.79 4.78
C ASN A 797 2.47 30.53 3.90
N PRO A 798 2.45 30.66 2.56
CA PRO A 798 2.48 29.52 1.68
C PRO A 798 3.82 28.76 1.75
N ILE A 799 3.74 27.43 1.86
CA ILE A 799 4.86 26.50 1.82
C ILE A 799 4.67 25.51 0.67
N HIS A 800 5.79 25.13 0.04
CA HIS A 800 5.87 24.06 -0.95
C HIS A 800 6.97 23.07 -0.55
N ILE A 801 6.59 21.81 -0.38
CA ILE A 801 7.51 20.71 -0.11
C ILE A 801 7.44 19.73 -1.27
N SER A 802 8.58 19.46 -1.90
CA SER A 802 8.69 18.42 -2.93
C SER A 802 9.33 17.17 -2.36
N SER A 803 8.68 16.03 -2.57
CA SER A 803 9.30 14.72 -2.30
C SER A 803 10.57 14.57 -3.16
N PRO A 804 11.65 13.96 -2.63
CA PRO A 804 12.78 13.61 -3.46
C PRO A 804 12.35 12.62 -4.56
N PRO A 805 12.98 12.68 -5.75
CA PRO A 805 12.98 11.56 -6.70
C PRO A 805 13.13 10.24 -5.97
N SER A 806 12.19 9.32 -6.19
CA SER A 806 12.15 8.05 -5.45
C SER A 806 11.83 6.92 -6.41
N LEU A 807 12.70 5.92 -6.45
CA LEU A 807 12.57 4.74 -7.31
C LEU A 807 12.68 3.49 -6.45
N LEU A 808 11.61 2.70 -6.43
CA LEU A 808 11.62 1.36 -5.84
C LEU A 808 11.72 0.32 -6.97
N ILE A 809 12.78 -0.47 -6.94
CA ILE A 809 12.96 -1.65 -7.78
C ILE A 809 12.69 -2.89 -6.95
N SER A 810 11.83 -3.77 -7.45
CA SER A 810 11.60 -5.09 -6.85
C SER A 810 12.10 -6.18 -7.79
N THR A 811 12.64 -7.26 -7.23
CA THR A 811 12.97 -8.47 -8.00
C THR A 811 11.91 -9.53 -7.81
N LEU A 812 11.64 -10.30 -8.85
CA LEU A 812 10.91 -11.57 -8.78
C LEU A 812 11.74 -12.64 -9.49
N GLY A 813 12.08 -13.71 -8.79
CA GLY A 813 12.82 -14.82 -9.40
C GLY A 813 12.71 -16.11 -8.60
N ILE A 814 13.58 -17.06 -8.89
CA ILE A 814 13.55 -18.39 -8.28
C ILE A 814 14.84 -18.75 -7.57
N ILE A 815 14.74 -19.69 -6.64
CA ILE A 815 15.86 -20.50 -6.17
C ILE A 815 15.58 -21.96 -6.54
N ASP A 816 16.53 -22.61 -7.20
CA ASP A 816 16.33 -23.97 -7.72
C ASP A 816 16.22 -25.03 -6.61
N ASN A 817 16.96 -24.82 -5.52
CA ASN A 817 16.86 -25.64 -4.30
C ASN A 817 16.85 -24.74 -3.06
N ILE A 818 15.73 -24.69 -2.35
CA ILE A 818 15.56 -23.93 -1.11
C ILE A 818 16.51 -24.38 0.01
N GLU A 819 17.07 -25.58 -0.05
CA GLU A 819 18.09 -26.05 0.91
C GLU A 819 19.41 -25.29 0.78
N HIS A 820 19.64 -24.61 -0.34
CA HIS A 820 20.81 -23.76 -0.56
C HIS A 820 20.57 -22.29 -0.14
N ALA A 821 19.38 -21.97 0.40
CA ALA A 821 19.07 -20.61 0.82
C ALA A 821 19.98 -20.19 1.99
N VAL A 822 20.58 -19.01 1.89
CA VAL A 822 21.55 -18.50 2.89
C VAL A 822 20.97 -17.30 3.62
N THR A 823 21.10 -17.27 4.94
CA THR A 823 20.69 -16.13 5.79
C THR A 823 21.88 -15.27 6.20
N LEU A 824 21.58 -14.05 6.69
CA LEU A 824 22.60 -13.05 7.01
C LEU A 824 23.42 -13.35 8.29
N ASP A 825 22.84 -14.07 9.24
CA ASP A 825 23.42 -14.28 10.56
C ASP A 825 24.65 -15.19 10.49
N VAL A 826 25.76 -14.77 11.09
CA VAL A 826 26.99 -15.57 11.16
C VAL A 826 26.75 -16.87 11.93
N LYS A 827 27.34 -17.98 11.47
CA LYS A 827 26.98 -19.33 11.94
C LYS A 827 27.88 -19.89 13.02
N ALA A 828 29.20 -19.76 12.86
CA ALA A 828 30.15 -20.34 13.80
C ALA A 828 31.38 -19.46 14.06
N PRO A 829 31.96 -19.50 15.28
CA PRO A 829 33.31 -19.02 15.50
C PRO A 829 34.28 -19.70 14.54
N ASN A 830 35.42 -19.05 14.27
CA ASN A 830 36.48 -19.54 13.39
C ASN A 830 36.17 -19.54 11.89
N ASP A 831 34.94 -19.21 11.48
CA ASP A 831 34.60 -18.93 10.09
C ASP A 831 35.38 -17.70 9.60
N LEU A 832 35.83 -17.76 8.35
CA LEU A 832 36.56 -16.69 7.68
C LEU A 832 35.56 -15.66 7.16
N ILE A 833 35.85 -14.38 7.36
CA ILE A 833 35.03 -13.26 6.89
C ILE A 833 35.64 -12.72 5.60
N TYR A 834 34.90 -12.81 4.50
CA TYR A 834 35.31 -12.29 3.20
C TYR A 834 34.44 -11.12 2.78
N VAL A 835 35.08 -10.12 2.16
CA VAL A 835 34.40 -9.09 1.37
C VAL A 835 34.60 -9.40 -0.09
N LEU A 836 33.51 -9.48 -0.83
CA LEU A 836 33.47 -9.59 -2.28
C LEU A 836 33.16 -8.22 -2.88
N GLY A 837 33.92 -7.79 -3.89
CA GLY A 837 33.81 -6.47 -4.51
C GLY A 837 34.73 -5.41 -3.89
N VAL A 838 34.72 -4.21 -4.47
CA VAL A 838 35.68 -3.12 -4.20
C VAL A 838 34.99 -1.95 -3.51
N THR A 839 35.63 -1.37 -2.49
CA THR A 839 35.20 -0.10 -1.90
C THR A 839 35.82 1.08 -2.64
N TYR A 840 35.02 2.08 -2.97
CA TYR A 840 35.47 3.32 -3.60
C TYR A 840 35.28 4.52 -2.66
N ASN A 841 35.78 5.69 -3.06
CA ASN A 841 35.50 6.94 -2.38
C ASN A 841 34.09 7.45 -2.73
N GLU A 842 33.07 6.79 -2.19
CA GLU A 842 31.66 7.06 -2.48
C GLU A 842 30.87 7.28 -1.17
N LEU A 843 31.29 8.26 -0.37
CA LEU A 843 30.53 8.73 0.80
C LEU A 843 29.42 9.73 0.43
N GLY A 844 29.41 10.23 -0.81
CA GLY A 844 28.46 11.21 -1.28
C GLY A 844 27.02 10.73 -1.11
N MET A 845 26.22 11.56 -0.45
CA MET A 845 24.82 11.31 -0.10
C MET A 845 24.55 10.05 0.76
N SER A 846 25.59 9.44 1.32
CA SER A 846 25.46 8.29 2.23
C SER A 846 24.76 8.64 3.55
N GLU A 847 24.36 7.62 4.31
CA GLU A 847 23.89 7.80 5.69
C GLU A 847 24.99 8.37 6.60
N TYR A 848 26.25 8.03 6.35
CA TYR A 848 27.38 8.58 7.13
C TYR A 848 27.57 10.07 6.86
N GLN A 849 27.57 10.50 5.58
CA GLN A 849 27.67 11.92 5.25
C GLN A 849 26.46 12.72 5.76
N ALA A 850 25.25 12.16 5.72
CA ALA A 850 24.06 12.84 6.26
C ALA A 850 24.18 13.18 7.76
N TYR A 851 24.83 12.31 8.53
CA TYR A 851 25.03 12.51 9.97
C TYR A 851 26.25 13.40 10.25
N SER A 852 27.38 13.09 9.62
CA SER A 852 28.69 13.68 9.96
C SER A 852 29.03 14.95 9.18
N ASN A 853 28.36 15.19 8.04
CA ASN A 853 28.75 16.15 7.01
C ASN A 853 30.17 15.94 6.45
N VAL A 854 30.75 14.74 6.63
CA VAL A 854 32.09 14.38 6.14
C VAL A 854 32.00 13.64 4.81
N GLY A 855 32.88 14.00 3.88
CA GLY A 855 33.06 13.32 2.60
C GLY A 855 32.88 14.24 1.40
N GLU A 856 33.22 13.73 0.22
CA GLU A 856 33.00 14.43 -1.06
C GLU A 856 31.58 14.14 -1.59
N VAL A 857 31.20 14.74 -2.71
CA VAL A 857 29.89 14.53 -3.37
C VAL A 857 29.89 13.34 -4.34
N ASN A 858 30.89 12.47 -4.27
CA ASN A 858 30.97 11.27 -5.10
C ASN A 858 29.92 10.27 -4.61
N ILE A 859 28.83 10.11 -5.36
CA ILE A 859 27.81 9.09 -5.06
C ILE A 859 28.22 7.72 -5.62
N PRO A 860 27.65 6.62 -5.10
CA PRO A 860 27.92 5.28 -5.61
C PRO A 860 27.58 5.08 -7.08
N GLN A 861 28.40 4.30 -7.78
CA GLN A 861 28.15 3.86 -9.17
C GLN A 861 28.17 2.33 -9.29
N VAL A 862 27.61 1.81 -10.37
CA VAL A 862 27.49 0.37 -10.62
C VAL A 862 28.29 -0.05 -11.85
N ASN A 863 29.23 -0.97 -11.67
CA ASN A 863 29.91 -1.64 -12.78
C ASN A 863 29.23 -2.97 -13.09
N THR A 864 28.31 -2.96 -14.06
CA THR A 864 27.47 -4.13 -14.43
C THR A 864 28.28 -5.37 -14.82
N LYS A 865 29.43 -5.21 -15.48
CA LYS A 865 30.27 -6.34 -15.89
C LYS A 865 30.91 -7.02 -14.68
N ALA A 866 31.48 -6.23 -13.77
CA ALA A 866 32.06 -6.75 -12.53
C ALA A 866 30.98 -7.37 -11.63
N ALA A 867 29.84 -6.68 -11.49
CA ALA A 867 28.68 -7.15 -10.72
C ALA A 867 28.12 -8.48 -11.25
N SER A 868 27.86 -8.57 -12.56
CA SER A 868 27.37 -9.81 -13.19
C SER A 868 28.33 -10.99 -13.00
N THR A 869 29.64 -10.73 -13.09
CA THR A 869 30.67 -11.74 -12.84
C THR A 869 30.61 -12.22 -11.39
N LEU A 870 30.56 -11.28 -10.44
CA LEU A 870 30.41 -11.59 -9.02
C LEU A 870 29.14 -12.42 -8.76
N TYR A 871 27.98 -12.01 -9.26
CA TYR A 871 26.70 -12.68 -8.97
C TYR A 871 26.64 -14.10 -9.52
N LYS A 872 27.17 -14.34 -10.72
CA LYS A 872 27.27 -15.70 -11.30
C LYS A 872 28.20 -16.60 -10.49
N LYS A 873 29.36 -16.09 -10.09
CA LYS A 873 30.30 -16.82 -9.22
C LYS A 873 29.73 -17.05 -7.82
N PHE A 874 28.96 -16.11 -7.31
CA PHE A 874 28.28 -16.24 -6.03
C PHE A 874 27.24 -17.36 -6.04
N TYR A 875 26.38 -17.38 -7.07
CA TYR A 875 25.42 -18.46 -7.28
C TYR A 875 26.10 -19.83 -7.41
N GLN A 876 27.24 -19.90 -8.11
CA GLN A 876 28.09 -21.10 -8.16
C GLN A 876 28.60 -21.53 -6.76
N ALA A 877 29.05 -20.59 -5.93
CA ALA A 877 29.53 -20.89 -4.58
C ALA A 877 28.40 -21.38 -3.65
N ILE A 878 27.21 -20.79 -3.75
CA ILE A 878 26.02 -21.23 -3.01
C ILE A 878 25.62 -22.65 -3.39
N ASN A 879 25.54 -22.97 -4.69
CA ASN A 879 25.18 -24.33 -5.13
C ASN A 879 26.22 -25.39 -4.74
N ASN A 880 27.45 -24.98 -4.45
CA ASN A 880 28.49 -25.85 -3.90
C ASN A 880 28.47 -25.95 -2.37
N ASN A 881 27.48 -25.36 -1.69
CA ASN A 881 27.35 -25.33 -0.22
C ASN A 881 28.58 -24.76 0.51
N ILE A 882 29.24 -23.74 -0.09
CA ILE A 882 30.48 -23.15 0.44
C ILE A 882 30.18 -22.01 1.44
N ILE A 883 29.14 -21.22 1.15
CA ILE A 883 28.79 -20.02 1.90
C ILE A 883 28.02 -20.40 3.16
N ALA A 884 28.50 -19.96 4.33
CA ALA A 884 27.85 -20.22 5.61
C ALA A 884 26.81 -19.14 5.95
N SER A 885 27.14 -17.87 5.70
CA SER A 885 26.22 -16.74 5.80
C SER A 885 26.58 -15.66 4.78
N SER A 886 25.62 -14.82 4.41
CA SER A 886 25.83 -13.72 3.47
C SER A 886 24.89 -12.55 3.67
N ILE A 887 25.43 -11.34 3.49
CA ILE A 887 24.65 -10.10 3.49
C ILE A 887 25.12 -9.20 2.34
N ALA A 888 24.16 -8.64 1.61
CA ALA A 888 24.41 -7.57 0.65
C ALA A 888 24.78 -6.29 1.41
N LEU A 889 25.81 -5.58 0.96
CA LEU A 889 26.20 -4.30 1.59
C LEU A 889 25.32 -3.18 1.04
N ASN A 890 24.49 -2.57 1.90
CA ASN A 890 23.52 -1.53 1.57
C ASN A 890 23.87 -0.22 2.31
N LEU A 891 22.86 0.56 2.73
CA LEU A 891 23.03 1.81 3.48
C LEU A 891 23.94 1.62 4.71
N GLY A 892 24.85 2.57 4.91
CA GLY A 892 25.89 2.53 5.95
C GLY A 892 27.09 1.62 5.64
N GLY A 893 27.12 0.95 4.50
CA GLY A 893 28.30 0.28 3.97
C GLY A 893 28.73 -1.01 4.68
N LEU A 894 30.01 -1.34 4.51
CA LEU A 894 30.60 -2.61 4.97
C LEU A 894 30.38 -2.87 6.45
N ILE A 895 30.66 -1.86 7.29
CA ILE A 895 30.68 -2.09 8.73
C ILE A 895 29.28 -2.33 9.28
N VAL A 896 28.26 -1.66 8.74
CA VAL A 896 26.86 -1.88 9.12
C VAL A 896 26.41 -3.29 8.73
N GLY A 897 26.75 -3.74 7.52
CA GLY A 897 26.47 -5.12 7.10
C GLY A 897 27.10 -6.16 8.01
N LEU A 898 28.36 -5.95 8.42
CA LEU A 898 29.04 -6.82 9.38
C LEU A 898 28.37 -6.79 10.75
N ILE A 899 28.11 -5.61 11.32
CA ILE A 899 27.46 -5.47 12.63
C ILE A 899 26.10 -6.17 12.64
N LYS A 900 25.27 -5.97 11.62
CA LYS A 900 23.98 -6.67 11.46
C LYS A 900 24.15 -8.19 11.46
N SER A 901 25.13 -8.70 10.71
CA SER A 901 25.41 -10.14 10.64
C SER A 901 25.86 -10.72 11.99
N LEU A 902 26.68 -9.97 12.73
CA LEU A 902 27.18 -10.34 14.06
C LEU A 902 26.07 -10.31 15.13
N ILE A 903 25.23 -9.27 15.14
CA ILE A 903 24.02 -9.21 15.98
C ILE A 903 23.14 -10.42 15.67
N GLY A 904 22.85 -10.67 14.39
CA GLY A 904 22.03 -11.80 13.94
C GLY A 904 22.55 -13.14 14.46
N GLY A 905 23.86 -13.37 14.37
CA GLY A 905 24.51 -14.61 14.84
C GLY A 905 24.77 -14.67 16.35
N GLN A 906 24.70 -13.54 17.05
CA GLN A 906 25.10 -13.40 18.46
C GLN A 906 26.56 -13.81 18.70
N LEU A 907 27.45 -13.42 17.79
CA LEU A 907 28.89 -13.70 17.80
C LEU A 907 29.68 -12.40 17.54
N GLY A 908 30.98 -12.41 17.82
CA GLY A 908 31.87 -11.28 17.50
C GLY A 908 32.74 -11.52 16.27
N ALA A 909 33.64 -10.58 16.01
CA ALA A 909 34.63 -10.72 14.95
C ALA A 909 35.91 -9.95 15.27
N LYS A 910 37.03 -10.42 14.71
CA LYS A 910 38.26 -9.64 14.59
C LYS A 910 38.52 -9.37 13.12
N ILE A 911 38.62 -8.10 12.75
CA ILE A 911 38.84 -7.66 11.36
C ILE A 911 40.02 -6.71 11.21
N ASP A 912 40.52 -6.61 9.99
CA ASP A 912 41.54 -5.65 9.55
C ASP A 912 41.04 -4.91 8.29
N LEU A 913 40.83 -3.60 8.43
CA LEU A 913 40.33 -2.76 7.35
C LEU A 913 41.35 -2.56 6.22
N SER A 914 42.65 -2.74 6.50
CA SER A 914 43.69 -2.60 5.48
C SER A 914 43.64 -3.69 4.40
N LEU A 915 42.98 -4.81 4.71
CA LEU A 915 42.78 -5.94 3.79
C LEU A 915 41.58 -5.76 2.87
N VAL A 916 40.70 -4.78 3.13
CA VAL A 916 39.51 -4.56 2.31
C VAL A 916 39.94 -4.12 0.89
N PRO A 917 39.41 -4.74 -0.18
CA PRO A 917 39.70 -4.28 -1.54
C PRO A 917 39.21 -2.83 -1.71
N THR A 918 40.11 -1.95 -2.10
CA THR A 918 39.84 -0.52 -2.28
C THR A 918 40.40 0.00 -3.60
N GLN A 919 39.78 1.02 -4.18
CA GLN A 919 40.28 1.71 -5.36
C GLN A 919 39.97 3.21 -5.26
N ASN A 920 40.92 4.05 -5.70
CA ASN A 920 40.80 5.52 -5.72
C ASN A 920 40.55 6.17 -4.34
N ILE A 921 41.14 5.63 -3.26
CA ILE A 921 41.08 6.19 -1.90
C ILE A 921 42.46 6.72 -1.49
N ASN A 922 42.73 7.99 -1.79
CA ASN A 922 44.01 8.67 -1.50
C ASN A 922 43.82 9.77 -0.44
N PHE A 923 43.49 9.38 0.79
CA PHE A 923 43.25 10.30 1.90
C PHE A 923 44.12 9.96 3.12
N ASN A 924 44.13 10.86 4.13
CA ASN A 924 44.73 10.57 5.43
C ASN A 924 44.09 9.34 6.09
N ASN A 925 44.79 8.72 7.05
CA ASN A 925 44.35 7.46 7.66
C ASN A 925 42.93 7.54 8.25
N LYS A 926 42.58 8.63 8.95
CA LYS A 926 41.26 8.78 9.59
C LYS A 926 40.12 8.78 8.57
N LEU A 927 40.19 9.61 7.53
CA LEU A 927 39.13 9.66 6.51
C LEU A 927 39.11 8.37 5.67
N LYS A 928 40.28 7.79 5.37
CA LYS A 928 40.38 6.50 4.68
C LYS A 928 39.63 5.40 5.42
N GLU A 929 39.78 5.30 6.74
CA GLU A 929 39.04 4.31 7.55
C GLU A 929 37.52 4.50 7.42
N ARG A 930 37.03 5.74 7.43
CA ARG A 930 35.59 6.04 7.31
C ARG A 930 35.03 5.75 5.94
N ILE A 931 35.79 6.05 4.89
CA ILE A 931 35.42 5.66 3.53
C ILE A 931 35.31 4.13 3.44
N ILE A 932 36.30 3.39 3.96
CA ILE A 932 36.29 1.91 3.92
C ILE A 932 35.10 1.33 4.69
N MET A 933 34.80 1.88 5.87
CA MET A 933 33.73 1.40 6.73
C MET A 933 32.34 1.73 6.21
N PHE A 934 32.14 2.97 5.75
CA PHE A 934 30.81 3.56 5.58
C PHE A 934 30.45 3.92 4.15
N SER A 935 31.36 3.80 3.18
CA SER A 935 30.99 4.00 1.78
C SER A 935 29.98 2.95 1.33
N GLU A 936 28.93 3.44 0.67
CA GLU A 936 27.80 2.65 0.18
C GLU A 936 28.07 2.15 -1.25
N SER A 937 29.34 1.82 -1.55
CA SER A 937 29.76 1.26 -2.85
C SER A 937 28.95 0.02 -3.22
N GLN A 938 28.46 0.00 -4.46
CA GLN A 938 27.56 -1.03 -4.96
C GLN A 938 28.28 -2.32 -5.38
N SER A 939 27.51 -3.35 -5.68
CA SER A 939 27.97 -4.67 -6.12
C SER A 939 28.93 -5.37 -5.15
N ARG A 940 28.67 -5.28 -3.84
CA ARG A 940 29.49 -5.90 -2.79
C ARG A 940 28.71 -6.81 -1.85
N ILE A 941 29.26 -7.97 -1.54
CA ILE A 941 28.64 -8.95 -0.63
C ILE A 941 29.65 -9.31 0.46
N LEU A 942 29.21 -9.30 1.71
CA LEU A 942 29.96 -9.82 2.83
C LEU A 942 29.53 -11.27 3.06
N VAL A 943 30.49 -12.18 3.20
CA VAL A 943 30.22 -13.60 3.41
C VAL A 943 31.05 -14.17 4.54
N THR A 944 30.52 -15.20 5.19
CA THR A 944 31.32 -16.10 6.03
C THR A 944 31.44 -17.47 5.39
N ILE A 945 32.59 -18.10 5.54
CA ILE A 945 32.82 -19.48 5.09
C ILE A 945 33.55 -20.28 6.17
N ASN A 946 33.32 -21.58 6.18
CA ASN A 946 34.17 -22.48 6.94
C ASN A 946 35.60 -22.45 6.38
N ARG A 947 36.61 -22.37 7.27
CA ARG A 947 38.04 -22.31 6.88
C ARG A 947 38.49 -23.46 5.98
N ASN A 948 37.87 -24.63 6.09
CA ASN A 948 38.20 -25.78 5.25
C ASN A 948 37.82 -25.57 3.78
N ASN A 949 36.85 -24.69 3.51
CA ASN A 949 36.40 -24.35 2.16
C ASN A 949 37.24 -23.25 1.51
N LYS A 950 38.22 -22.66 2.21
CA LYS A 950 39.02 -21.51 1.74
C LYS A 950 39.55 -21.69 0.31
N LYS A 951 40.24 -22.81 0.04
CA LYS A 951 40.84 -23.08 -1.27
C LYS A 951 39.80 -23.14 -2.39
N GLN A 952 38.66 -23.77 -2.12
CA GLN A 952 37.57 -23.91 -3.09
C GLN A 952 36.90 -22.55 -3.35
N PHE A 953 36.67 -21.78 -2.28
CA PHE A 953 36.10 -20.44 -2.37
C PHE A 953 36.99 -19.50 -3.19
N GLU A 954 38.27 -19.37 -2.83
CA GLU A 954 39.21 -18.46 -3.53
C GLU A 954 39.40 -18.84 -5.00
N LYS A 955 39.30 -20.14 -5.33
CA LYS A 955 39.31 -20.61 -6.72
C LYS A 955 38.08 -20.14 -7.51
N ILE A 956 36.89 -20.12 -6.91
CA ILE A 956 35.66 -19.64 -7.58
C ILE A 956 35.76 -18.14 -7.85
N PHE A 957 36.29 -17.38 -6.88
CA PHE A 957 36.37 -15.93 -6.94
C PHE A 957 37.71 -15.38 -7.46
N GLN A 958 38.57 -16.19 -8.06
CA GLN A 958 39.91 -15.77 -8.52
C GLN A 958 39.91 -14.52 -9.43
N ASP A 959 38.84 -14.34 -10.22
CA ASP A 959 38.66 -13.23 -11.18
C ASP A 959 37.76 -12.10 -10.63
N VAL A 960 37.37 -12.18 -9.36
CA VAL A 960 36.53 -11.21 -8.65
C VAL A 960 37.36 -10.60 -7.53
N PRO A 961 37.46 -9.27 -7.40
CA PRO A 961 38.14 -8.67 -6.26
C PRO A 961 37.53 -9.16 -4.94
N HIS A 962 38.33 -9.79 -4.11
CA HIS A 962 37.90 -10.32 -2.81
C HIS A 962 39.07 -10.33 -1.83
N ALA A 963 38.76 -10.29 -0.53
CA ALA A 963 39.76 -10.48 0.51
C ALA A 963 39.16 -11.12 1.76
N VAL A 964 39.96 -11.93 2.44
CA VAL A 964 39.70 -12.32 3.83
C VAL A 964 40.06 -11.16 4.74
N ILE A 965 39.06 -10.54 5.36
CA ILE A 965 39.26 -9.35 6.20
C ILE A 965 39.35 -9.70 7.68
N GLY A 966 39.05 -10.95 8.05
CA GLY A 966 39.01 -11.34 9.46
C GLY A 966 38.39 -12.71 9.72
N THR A 967 38.03 -12.93 10.99
CA THR A 967 37.43 -14.19 11.47
C THR A 967 36.33 -13.93 12.49
N VAL A 968 35.30 -14.76 12.47
CA VAL A 968 34.24 -14.77 13.50
C VAL A 968 34.81 -15.30 14.81
N THR A 969 34.43 -14.71 15.94
CA THR A 969 34.89 -15.06 17.29
C THR A 969 33.73 -15.43 18.21
N SER A 970 34.00 -16.28 19.20
CA SER A 970 33.03 -16.62 20.25
C SER A 970 32.81 -15.48 21.24
N THR A 971 33.83 -14.65 21.49
CA THR A 971 33.69 -13.42 22.26
C THR A 971 32.81 -12.44 21.47
N LYS A 972 31.73 -11.95 22.09
CA LYS A 972 30.77 -11.03 21.48
C LYS A 972 31.29 -9.59 21.41
N SER A 973 32.43 -9.40 20.75
CA SER A 973 32.97 -8.08 20.46
C SER A 973 33.40 -7.97 19.00
N LEU A 974 33.24 -6.78 18.43
CA LEU A 974 33.83 -6.41 17.15
C LEU A 974 35.16 -5.71 17.42
N CYS A 975 36.26 -6.41 17.14
CA CYS A 975 37.62 -5.88 17.21
C CYS A 975 38.09 -5.44 15.83
N ILE A 976 38.28 -4.14 15.65
CA ILE A 976 38.85 -3.55 14.44
C ILE A 976 40.33 -3.25 14.73
N THR A 977 41.22 -3.98 14.06
CA THR A 977 42.65 -3.99 14.35
C THR A 977 43.26 -2.58 14.35
N GLY A 978 43.88 -2.21 15.46
CA GLY A 978 44.54 -0.91 15.63
C GLY A 978 43.61 0.28 15.87
N LEU A 979 42.29 0.08 15.92
CA LEU A 979 41.30 1.17 15.98
C LEU A 979 40.39 1.13 17.19
N THR A 980 39.60 0.06 17.36
CA THR A 980 38.66 -0.06 18.49
C THR A 980 38.24 -1.52 18.74
N SER A 981 37.68 -1.79 19.92
CA SER A 981 37.01 -3.04 20.27
C SER A 981 35.73 -2.72 21.03
N ILE A 982 34.57 -3.05 20.47
CA ILE A 982 33.24 -2.74 21.01
C ILE A 982 32.42 -4.00 21.22
N ALA A 983 31.60 -4.05 22.27
CA ALA A 983 30.69 -5.17 22.51
C ALA A 983 29.53 -5.19 21.51
N ILE A 984 29.16 -6.38 21.04
CA ILE A 984 28.03 -6.55 20.11
C ILE A 984 26.70 -6.21 20.78
N ASP A 985 26.57 -6.52 22.08
CA ASP A 985 25.36 -6.25 22.84
C ASP A 985 25.07 -4.73 22.92
N ASP A 986 26.11 -3.88 23.05
CA ASP A 986 25.95 -2.42 23.06
C ASP A 986 25.47 -1.88 21.71
N LEU A 987 26.02 -2.41 20.61
CA LEU A 987 25.57 -2.09 19.25
C LEU A 987 24.16 -2.61 18.97
N GLU A 988 23.78 -3.76 19.52
CA GLU A 988 22.42 -4.29 19.42
C GLU A 988 21.40 -3.38 20.13
N VAL A 989 21.73 -2.88 21.31
CA VAL A 989 20.89 -1.90 22.02
C VAL A 989 20.69 -0.65 21.16
N SER A 990 21.76 -0.09 20.57
CA SER A 990 21.66 1.04 19.65
C SER A 990 20.83 0.71 18.40
N TYR A 991 21.04 -0.46 17.80
CA TYR A 991 20.31 -0.94 16.62
C TYR A 991 18.80 -1.08 16.87
N LYS A 992 18.41 -1.58 18.05
CA LYS A 992 16.99 -1.84 18.38
C LYS A 992 16.28 -0.68 19.08
N LYS A 993 17.00 0.36 19.50
CA LYS A 993 16.46 1.47 20.30
C LYS A 993 15.14 2.04 19.77
N PHE A 994 15.11 2.45 18.50
CA PHE A 994 13.90 3.00 17.87
C PHE A 994 12.78 1.97 17.78
N SER A 995 13.08 0.75 17.31
CA SER A 995 12.10 -0.32 17.20
C SER A 995 11.44 -0.65 18.54
N ASN A 996 12.24 -0.75 19.61
CA ASN A 996 11.74 -1.00 20.96
C ASN A 996 10.87 0.15 21.47
N GLN A 997 11.20 1.40 21.13
CA GLN A 997 10.35 2.55 21.46
C GLN A 997 8.99 2.49 20.75
N GLN A 998 8.96 2.11 19.47
CA GLN A 998 7.69 1.95 18.74
C GLN A 998 6.86 0.77 19.27
N LEU A 999 7.51 -0.37 19.55
CA LEU A 999 6.83 -1.53 20.15
C LEU A 999 6.29 -1.24 21.54
N TYR A 1000 7.01 -0.45 22.35
CA TYR A 1000 6.52 -0.03 23.65
C TYR A 1000 5.26 0.83 23.50
N LYS A 1001 5.29 1.84 22.62
CA LYS A 1001 4.13 2.70 22.33
C LYS A 1001 2.92 1.91 21.82
N ALA A 1002 3.12 0.89 21.01
CA ALA A 1002 2.03 0.07 20.48
C ALA A 1002 1.34 -0.80 21.55
N ASN A 1003 2.03 -1.11 22.66
CA ASN A 1003 1.53 -1.97 23.74
C ASN A 1003 0.93 -1.19 24.92
N THR A 1004 1.17 0.11 25.01
CA THR A 1004 0.65 1.01 26.06
C THR A 1004 -0.51 1.83 25.53
#